data_AF-A0A1Y1YG62-F1
#
_entry.id   AF-A0A1Y1YG62-F1
#
_cell.length_a   1.000
_cell.length_b   1.000
_cell.length_c   1.000
_cell.angle_alpha   90.00
_cell.angle_beta   90.00
_cell.angle_gamma   90.00
#
_symmetry.space_group_name_H-M   'P 1'
#
loop_
_entity.id
_entity.type
_entity.pdbx_description
1 polymer ?
#
loop_
_entity_poly.entity_id
_entity_poly.type
_entity_poly.pdbx_seq_one_letter_code
_entity_poly.pdbx_strand_id
1 'polypeptide(L)'
;MKNFEMLKNIRTSKYDFDALTVVNRFQKGYDILGKIVEGITYLLQAPNVKTHYYRENSIFLEKALDMLIYLQGFLPQRCYLDYHIDSETKDWVSAVEYAFIIGKLLNCIAECYKFDTDQKDNLKYIKMAMIKILTLLDEWCYYKSLKKVTPLKNIHKTIPIHSQGSFINNSLNSRNGVVVEVTTEQNKIRNGEECSSNVDNSSSQSNLNNKQGFHFVKSLDDQEYEVPKYSIMLGEISFLYPVHWLFSDFIRQLPEILKNLTEEEKNNGSFDSIWNDIFSFNSKIEGESNVITKENRIQRLMEYPLRCMTAFSQIYSNLWIRNGLSIYQMASTYSNVKLRSISYETNIIFLQVASLALDSNVFLTSLLDRFEVMDWFRGKSYAQRHGFSNEKVNLLVSEFLLFIIKLLTFRKEINGKGFEGNLRNEIIHHLIKKPLSFSEISSRIEKRYLDIEKDITGDIENILEEVSNFKFPYGISDRGTYELKTKYYDEVDPWFYSLSFNDRETAKQKIKEYILKTSNNKNDNIENIILKPRMEPIDPSSGFAKLPNLCRSKVFNSIVFYTIWNITKEKSKDAEAKEKIANVTDLLDEATYLIEIAIEEEKRCAKTNTNLPVGNESFIWNATHQEFNIESKTMDSKIKLTFDEEEISDIEGAGNSEDTKTEEDDPMNEEDSGTMEIETTKEKDEKENSLK
;
A
#
# COMPACT_ATOMS: atom_id res chain seq x y z
N MET A 1 23.20 17.81 28.72
CA MET A 1 24.57 17.31 28.43
C MET A 1 24.82 15.89 28.95
N LYS A 2 24.90 15.60 30.26
CA LYS A 2 25.25 14.24 30.77
C LYS A 2 24.48 13.06 30.14
N ASN A 3 23.15 13.16 29.98
CA ASN A 3 22.36 12.09 29.34
C ASN A 3 22.67 11.91 27.84
N PHE A 4 23.12 12.97 27.17
CA PHE A 4 23.54 12.97 25.76
C PHE A 4 24.93 12.33 25.59
N GLU A 5 25.83 12.53 26.56
CA GLU A 5 27.09 11.78 26.62
C GLU A 5 26.88 10.30 26.94
N MET A 6 25.85 9.96 27.72
CA MET A 6 25.52 8.57 28.04
C MET A 6 25.06 7.79 26.80
N LEU A 7 24.30 8.41 25.90
CA LEU A 7 23.99 7.86 24.57
C LEU A 7 25.25 7.75 23.70
N LYS A 8 26.11 8.77 23.69
CA LYS A 8 27.37 8.79 22.94
C LYS A 8 28.39 7.72 23.39
N ASN A 9 28.27 7.24 24.62
CA ASN A 9 29.11 6.18 25.19
C ASN A 9 28.63 4.75 24.83
N ILE A 10 27.46 4.61 24.19
CA ILE A 10 27.03 3.34 23.56
C ILE A 10 27.77 3.20 22.22
N ARG A 11 29.08 2.96 22.30
CA ARG A 11 29.89 2.52 21.15
C ARG A 11 29.83 1.00 21.02
N THR A 12 28.67 0.49 20.60
CA THR A 12 28.63 -0.77 19.85
C THR A 12 29.31 -0.57 18.49
N SER A 13 29.59 -1.64 17.74
CA SER A 13 30.11 -1.45 16.38
C SER A 13 29.06 -0.69 15.56
N LYS A 14 29.49 0.10 14.56
CA LYS A 14 28.61 0.96 13.73
C LYS A 14 27.48 0.17 13.03
N TYR A 15 27.55 -1.16 13.05
CA TYR A 15 26.70 -2.09 12.29
C TYR A 15 26.06 -3.21 13.13
N ASP A 16 26.08 -3.13 14.47
CA ASP A 16 25.28 -4.02 15.34
C ASP A 16 23.79 -3.63 15.28
N PHE A 17 23.17 -3.84 14.10
CA PHE A 17 21.74 -3.58 13.83
C PHE A 17 20.81 -4.65 14.42
N ASP A 18 21.19 -5.26 15.53
CA ASP A 18 20.20 -5.88 16.40
C ASP A 18 19.38 -4.71 16.93
N ALA A 19 18.14 -4.60 16.44
CA ALA A 19 17.24 -3.52 16.83
C ALA A 19 17.27 -3.46 18.35
N LEU A 20 17.47 -2.28 18.93
CA LEU A 20 17.53 -2.13 20.38
C LEU A 20 16.24 -2.72 20.95
N THR A 21 16.35 -3.96 21.42
CA THR A 21 15.62 -4.44 22.58
C THR A 21 16.14 -3.58 23.72
N VAL A 22 15.62 -2.36 23.79
CA VAL A 22 15.78 -1.48 24.94
C VAL A 22 15.07 -2.23 26.06
N VAL A 23 15.82 -3.09 26.74
CA VAL A 23 15.46 -3.70 28.02
C VAL A 23 15.54 -2.58 29.07
N ASN A 24 14.62 -1.62 28.94
CA ASN A 24 14.27 -0.64 29.95
C ASN A 24 12.75 -0.46 29.88
N ARG A 25 12.05 -1.40 30.52
CA ARG A 25 10.65 -1.25 30.97
C ARG A 25 10.56 -0.19 32.07
N PHE A 26 11.09 1.01 31.81
CA PHE A 26 11.12 2.13 32.73
C PHE A 26 10.48 3.34 32.07
N GLN A 27 9.27 3.66 32.53
CA GLN A 27 8.53 4.88 32.23
C GLN A 27 9.42 6.14 32.33
N LYS A 28 10.36 6.15 33.29
CA LYS A 28 11.39 7.20 33.44
C LYS A 28 12.24 7.45 32.18
N GLY A 29 12.53 6.44 31.36
CA GLY A 29 13.32 6.61 30.13
C GLY A 29 12.55 7.37 29.06
N TYR A 30 11.27 7.03 28.92
CA TYR A 30 10.31 7.75 28.09
C TYR A 30 10.10 9.19 28.57
N ASP A 31 9.88 9.40 29.88
CA ASP A 31 9.71 10.73 30.47
C ASP A 31 10.94 11.63 30.24
N ILE A 32 12.15 11.06 30.26
CA ILE A 32 13.39 11.76 29.95
C ILE A 32 13.48 12.11 28.47
N LEU A 33 13.17 11.18 27.56
CA LEU A 33 13.16 11.46 26.12
C LEU A 33 12.13 12.55 25.77
N GLY A 34 10.92 12.48 26.35
CA GLY A 34 9.88 13.48 26.16
C GLY A 34 10.33 14.87 26.58
N LYS A 35 10.91 15.00 27.78
CA LYS A 35 11.46 16.28 28.27
C LYS A 35 12.65 16.79 27.44
N ILE A 36 13.48 15.89 26.90
CA ILE A 36 14.57 16.27 25.99
C ILE A 36 13.99 16.80 24.66
N VAL A 37 13.02 16.11 24.08
CA VAL A 37 12.37 16.54 22.84
C VAL A 37 11.61 17.84 23.03
N GLU A 38 10.84 17.98 24.11
CA GLU A 38 10.15 19.23 24.48
C GLU A 38 11.13 20.41 24.60
N GLY A 39 12.28 20.21 25.26
CA GLY A 39 13.33 21.22 25.33
C GLY A 39 14.03 21.54 24.00
N ILE A 40 14.12 20.57 23.08
CA ILE A 40 14.63 20.79 21.71
C ILE A 40 13.60 21.53 20.87
N THR A 41 12.34 21.11 20.90
CA THR A 41 11.20 21.79 20.23
C THR A 41 11.12 23.24 20.66
N TYR A 42 11.16 23.53 21.97
CA TYR A 42 11.18 24.90 22.50
C TYR A 42 12.35 25.73 21.98
N LEU A 43 13.56 25.14 21.86
CA LEU A 43 14.71 25.82 21.30
C LEU A 43 14.55 26.10 19.79
N LEU A 44 13.95 25.16 19.04
CA LEU A 44 13.70 25.28 17.60
C LEU A 44 12.50 26.20 17.26
N GLN A 45 11.66 26.57 18.23
CA GLN A 45 10.60 27.57 18.06
C GLN A 45 11.15 29.01 17.97
N ALA A 46 12.36 29.27 18.48
CA ALA A 46 12.97 30.60 18.39
C ALA A 46 13.33 30.93 16.92
N PRO A 47 12.83 32.02 16.31
CA PRO A 47 12.93 32.24 14.85
C PRO A 47 14.34 32.14 14.28
N ASN A 48 15.31 32.82 14.90
CA ASN A 48 16.72 32.79 14.45
C ASN A 48 17.33 31.38 14.55
N VAL A 49 16.90 30.56 15.51
CA VAL A 49 17.36 29.17 15.62
C VAL A 49 16.69 28.33 14.54
N LYS A 50 15.37 28.47 14.36
CA LYS A 50 14.57 27.76 13.35
C LYS A 50 15.14 27.92 11.94
N THR A 51 15.47 29.15 11.54
CA THR A 51 16.02 29.42 10.20
C THR A 51 17.47 28.95 10.06
N HIS A 52 18.35 29.22 11.03
CA HIS A 52 19.80 29.04 10.81
C HIS A 52 20.37 27.70 11.29
N TYR A 53 19.83 27.11 12.37
CA TYR A 53 20.48 26.00 13.09
C TYR A 53 20.80 24.79 12.20
N TYR A 54 19.80 24.25 11.49
CA TYR A 54 20.00 23.09 10.62
C TYR A 54 20.51 23.45 9.21
N ARG A 55 20.21 24.65 8.69
CA ARG A 55 20.59 25.08 7.33
C ARG A 55 22.09 25.36 7.22
N GLU A 56 22.63 26.17 8.12
CA GLU A 56 24.03 26.60 8.05
C GLU A 56 25.01 25.50 8.48
N ASN A 57 24.62 24.69 9.47
CA ASN A 57 25.49 23.68 10.04
C ASN A 57 24.91 22.27 9.92
N SER A 58 25.16 21.67 8.77
CA SER A 58 24.69 20.34 8.39
C SER A 58 25.18 19.18 9.28
N ILE A 59 26.09 19.42 10.24
CA ILE A 59 26.52 18.47 11.28
C ILE A 59 25.41 18.28 12.33
N PHE A 60 24.55 19.27 12.57
CA PHE A 60 23.44 19.12 13.51
C PHE A 60 22.35 18.20 12.96
N LEU A 61 22.12 18.21 11.63
CA LEU A 61 21.25 17.24 10.98
C LEU A 61 21.81 15.82 11.12
N GLU A 62 23.11 15.61 10.85
CA GLU A 62 23.77 14.31 11.05
C GLU A 62 23.58 13.78 12.48
N LYS A 63 23.78 14.62 13.51
CA LYS A 63 23.56 14.23 14.91
C LYS A 63 22.09 13.91 15.24
N ALA A 64 21.13 14.55 14.57
CA ALA A 64 19.72 14.21 14.71
C ALA A 64 19.43 12.85 14.06
N LEU A 65 19.99 12.59 12.87
CA LEU A 65 19.87 11.31 12.18
C LEU A 65 20.53 10.15 12.94
N ASP A 66 21.71 10.38 13.52
CA ASP A 66 22.40 9.44 14.44
C ASP A 66 21.53 9.06 15.65
N MET A 67 20.64 9.94 16.10
CA MET A 67 19.70 9.65 17.19
C MET A 67 18.49 8.85 16.67
N LEU A 68 17.92 9.27 15.53
CA LEU A 68 16.75 8.63 14.92
C LEU A 68 17.04 7.19 14.45
N ILE A 69 18.27 6.89 14.02
CA ILE A 69 18.64 5.55 13.52
C ILE A 69 18.52 4.43 14.57
N TYR A 70 18.59 4.77 15.86
CA TYR A 70 18.38 3.80 16.95
C TYR A 70 16.92 3.33 17.07
N LEU A 71 15.98 4.13 16.57
CA LEU A 71 14.54 3.86 16.59
C LEU A 71 14.03 3.42 15.21
N GLN A 72 14.92 3.39 14.21
CA GLN A 72 14.65 2.94 12.85
C GLN A 72 14.46 1.40 12.81
N GLY A 73 13.21 0.97 12.69
CA GLY A 73 12.81 -0.44 12.73
C GLY A 73 12.62 -0.98 14.15
N PHE A 74 12.28 -0.13 15.12
CA PHE A 74 12.01 -0.52 16.50
C PHE A 74 10.81 -1.48 16.64
N LEU A 75 10.88 -2.41 17.59
CA LEU A 75 9.83 -3.41 17.86
C LEU A 75 9.36 -4.20 16.60
N PRO A 76 10.27 -4.92 15.92
CA PRO A 76 9.91 -5.74 14.76
C PRO A 76 8.90 -6.83 15.11
N GLN A 77 7.98 -7.08 14.18
CA GLN A 77 6.90 -8.07 14.23
C GLN A 77 7.09 -9.09 13.10
N ARG A 78 6.65 -10.33 13.33
CA ARG A 78 6.63 -11.41 12.31
C ARG A 78 5.20 -11.93 12.17
N CYS A 79 4.79 -12.32 10.97
CA CYS A 79 3.50 -12.99 10.80
C CYS A 79 3.59 -14.44 11.34
N TYR A 80 2.60 -14.89 12.11
CA TYR A 80 2.54 -16.27 12.58
C TYR A 80 1.57 -17.08 11.73
N LEU A 81 2.10 -18.08 11.03
CA LEU A 81 1.29 -18.96 10.17
C LEU A 81 0.86 -20.22 10.90
N ASP A 82 1.75 -20.91 11.62
CA ASP A 82 1.47 -22.29 12.07
C ASP A 82 0.89 -22.40 13.50
N TYR A 83 0.89 -21.31 14.27
CA TYR A 83 0.38 -21.28 15.65
C TYR A 83 -0.23 -19.92 16.01
N HIS A 84 -1.08 -19.90 17.05
CA HIS A 84 -1.67 -18.68 17.61
C HIS A 84 -0.85 -18.17 18.81
N ILE A 85 -0.80 -16.86 19.01
CA ILE A 85 -0.15 -16.27 20.20
C ILE A 85 -1.12 -16.29 21.38
N ASP A 86 -0.89 -17.16 22.36
CA ASP A 86 -1.72 -17.25 23.58
C ASP A 86 -1.49 -16.10 24.59
N SER A 87 -0.37 -15.37 24.49
CA SER A 87 -0.07 -14.25 25.39
C SER A 87 0.58 -13.07 24.65
N GLU A 88 -0.12 -11.92 24.67
CA GLU A 88 0.27 -10.73 23.92
C GLU A 88 1.09 -9.76 24.79
N THR A 89 2.19 -9.23 24.25
CA THR A 89 2.97 -8.19 24.92
C THR A 89 2.34 -6.81 24.75
N LYS A 90 2.41 -5.97 25.80
CA LYS A 90 1.97 -4.56 25.73
C LYS A 90 3.06 -3.62 25.20
N ASP A 91 4.19 -4.15 24.73
CA ASP A 91 5.35 -3.37 24.29
C ASP A 91 5.02 -2.46 23.08
N TRP A 92 3.98 -2.80 22.31
CA TRP A 92 3.45 -1.95 21.24
C TRP A 92 2.97 -0.58 21.72
N VAL A 93 2.49 -0.48 22.97
CA VAL A 93 2.07 0.80 23.57
C VAL A 93 3.26 1.75 23.66
N SER A 94 4.41 1.26 24.12
CA SER A 94 5.65 2.04 24.17
C SER A 94 6.11 2.47 22.77
N ALA A 95 5.97 1.62 21.75
CA ALA A 95 6.31 1.99 20.37
C ALA A 95 5.42 3.13 19.83
N VAL A 96 4.12 3.15 20.16
CA VAL A 96 3.20 4.24 19.84
C VAL A 96 3.58 5.53 20.56
N GLU A 97 3.91 5.43 21.85
CA GLU A 97 4.35 6.56 22.67
C GLU A 97 5.65 7.18 22.12
N TYR A 98 6.64 6.35 21.76
CA TYR A 98 7.86 6.81 21.07
C TYR A 98 7.53 7.46 19.72
N ALA A 99 6.63 6.87 18.91
CA ALA A 99 6.24 7.44 17.62
C ALA A 99 5.69 8.88 17.74
N PHE A 100 4.88 9.14 18.77
CA PHE A 100 4.30 10.47 19.02
C PHE A 100 5.37 11.50 19.44
N ILE A 101 6.28 11.15 20.36
CA ILE A 101 7.39 12.03 20.74
C ILE A 101 8.29 12.32 19.54
N ILE A 102 8.68 11.28 18.78
CA ILE A 102 9.58 11.43 17.65
C ILE A 102 8.92 12.28 16.57
N GLY A 103 7.65 12.05 16.25
CA GLY A 103 6.90 12.82 15.24
C GLY A 103 6.94 14.33 15.47
N LYS A 104 6.77 14.78 16.72
CA LYS A 104 6.95 16.20 17.08
C LYS A 104 8.34 16.72 16.75
N LEU A 105 9.38 15.95 17.10
CA LEU A 105 10.75 16.32 16.76
C LEU A 105 10.97 16.35 15.24
N LEU A 106 10.44 15.37 14.49
CA LEU A 106 10.57 15.33 13.03
C LEU A 106 9.94 16.58 12.40
N ASN A 107 8.71 16.93 12.81
CA ASN A 107 8.04 18.15 12.38
C ASN A 107 8.89 19.39 12.68
N CYS A 108 9.44 19.55 13.90
CA CYS A 108 10.27 20.70 14.22
C CYS A 108 11.58 20.77 13.38
N ILE A 109 12.24 19.63 13.12
CA ILE A 109 13.42 19.58 12.24
C ILE A 109 13.02 19.90 10.80
N ALA A 110 11.87 19.37 10.35
CA ALA A 110 11.30 19.64 9.05
C ALA A 110 11.06 21.14 8.86
N GLU A 111 10.28 21.78 9.73
CA GLU A 111 9.94 23.21 9.64
C GLU A 111 11.16 24.15 9.59
N CYS A 112 12.33 23.73 10.09
CA CYS A 112 13.57 24.50 9.97
C CYS A 112 14.01 24.70 8.50
N TYR A 113 13.48 23.90 7.56
CA TYR A 113 13.74 24.00 6.11
C TYR A 113 12.59 24.65 5.31
N LYS A 114 11.57 25.19 5.99
CA LYS A 114 10.40 25.78 5.32
C LYS A 114 10.81 26.98 4.46
N PHE A 115 10.07 27.26 3.39
CA PHE A 115 10.29 28.47 2.60
C PHE A 115 10.33 29.72 3.49
N ASP A 116 11.44 30.46 3.40
CA ASP A 116 11.73 31.67 4.16
C ASP A 116 12.17 32.76 3.17
N THR A 117 11.51 33.92 3.19
CA THR A 117 11.76 35.02 2.23
C THR A 117 13.15 35.64 2.39
N ASP A 118 13.74 35.57 3.57
CA ASP A 118 15.06 36.16 3.85
C ASP A 118 16.20 35.23 3.38
N GLN A 119 15.90 33.96 3.08
CA GLN A 119 16.85 32.93 2.70
C GLN A 119 16.80 32.60 1.21
N LYS A 120 17.69 33.20 0.42
CA LYS A 120 17.75 32.96 -1.04
C LYS A 120 18.06 31.51 -1.43
N ASP A 121 18.76 30.76 -0.57
CA ASP A 121 19.24 29.39 -0.85
C ASP A 121 18.26 28.27 -0.39
N ASN A 122 16.96 28.56 -0.16
CA ASN A 122 15.96 27.59 0.34
C ASN A 122 16.04 26.21 -0.36
N LEU A 123 15.99 26.20 -1.69
CA LEU A 123 15.99 24.97 -2.50
C LEU A 123 17.29 24.16 -2.33
N LYS A 124 18.43 24.85 -2.21
CA LYS A 124 19.75 24.23 -2.03
C LYS A 124 19.87 23.57 -0.65
N TYR A 125 19.42 24.24 0.42
CA TYR A 125 19.45 23.67 1.76
C TYR A 125 18.59 22.41 1.87
N ILE A 126 17.35 22.43 1.35
CA ILE A 126 16.47 21.26 1.43
C ILE A 126 16.96 20.11 0.53
N LYS A 127 17.45 20.37 -0.69
CA LYS A 127 18.10 19.36 -1.54
C LYS A 127 19.28 18.69 -0.83
N MET A 128 20.18 19.46 -0.23
CA MET A 128 21.33 18.92 0.51
C MET A 128 20.92 18.08 1.72
N ALA A 129 19.90 18.52 2.47
CA ALA A 129 19.37 17.78 3.62
C ALA A 129 18.73 16.44 3.20
N MET A 130 17.93 16.45 2.13
CA MET A 130 17.33 15.24 1.55
C MET A 130 18.38 14.25 1.04
N ILE A 131 19.40 14.71 0.31
CA ILE A 131 20.51 13.88 -0.18
C ILE A 131 21.26 13.20 0.98
N LYS A 132 21.50 13.91 2.09
CA LYS A 132 22.11 13.32 3.29
C LYS A 132 21.25 12.22 3.91
N ILE A 133 19.95 12.44 4.03
CA ILE A 133 19.02 11.42 4.56
C ILE A 133 19.03 10.18 3.65
N LEU A 134 18.92 10.36 2.33
CA LEU A 134 18.94 9.24 1.38
C LEU A 134 20.25 8.45 1.41
N THR A 135 21.38 9.13 1.58
CA THR A 135 22.71 8.48 1.70
C THR A 135 22.77 7.59 2.95
N LEU A 136 22.32 8.09 4.11
CA LEU A 136 22.24 7.31 5.34
C LEU A 136 21.24 6.15 5.24
N LEU A 137 20.08 6.39 4.61
CA LEU A 137 19.07 5.36 4.41
C LEU A 137 19.58 4.25 3.50
N ASP A 138 20.31 4.55 2.42
CA ASP A 138 20.86 3.53 1.53
C ASP A 138 21.95 2.68 2.22
N GLU A 139 22.85 3.30 3.00
CA GLU A 139 23.76 2.57 3.89
C GLU A 139 22.98 1.62 4.82
N TRP A 140 21.99 2.13 5.55
CA TRP A 140 21.20 1.35 6.51
C TRP A 140 20.42 0.21 5.83
N CYS A 141 19.78 0.47 4.69
CA CYS A 141 19.03 -0.51 3.94
C CYS A 141 19.95 -1.60 3.36
N TYR A 142 21.15 -1.23 2.87
CA TYR A 142 22.14 -2.18 2.38
C TYR A 142 22.55 -3.15 3.49
N TYR A 143 23.01 -2.67 4.65
CA TYR A 143 23.43 -3.57 5.73
C TYR A 143 22.26 -4.40 6.31
N LYS A 144 21.03 -3.87 6.36
CA LYS A 144 19.86 -4.67 6.70
C LYS A 144 19.55 -5.75 5.66
N SER A 145 19.79 -5.51 4.37
CA SER A 145 19.60 -6.51 3.31
C SER A 145 20.61 -7.68 3.38
N LEU A 146 21.78 -7.46 3.98
CA LEU A 146 22.78 -8.52 4.22
C LEU A 146 22.40 -9.47 5.36
N LYS A 147 21.52 -9.06 6.29
CA LYS A 147 21.04 -9.95 7.37
C LYS A 147 20.14 -11.03 6.77
N LYS A 148 20.60 -12.30 6.83
CA LYS A 148 19.84 -13.46 6.35
C LYS A 148 18.50 -13.55 7.10
N VAL A 149 17.39 -13.52 6.36
CA VAL A 149 16.06 -13.85 6.91
C VAL A 149 16.04 -15.33 7.26
N THR A 150 16.06 -15.66 8.55
CA THR A 150 15.96 -17.04 9.05
C THR A 150 14.48 -17.48 9.08
N PRO A 151 14.06 -18.46 8.25
CA PRO A 151 12.70 -18.97 8.28
C PRO A 151 12.43 -19.74 9.59
N LEU A 152 11.20 -19.65 10.11
CA LEU A 152 10.83 -20.17 11.43
C LEU A 152 11.05 -21.68 11.63
N LYS A 153 11.19 -22.48 10.56
CA LYS A 153 11.23 -23.95 10.61
C LYS A 153 12.34 -24.55 11.48
N ASN A 154 13.37 -23.78 11.85
CA ASN A 154 14.46 -24.24 12.72
C ASN A 154 14.34 -23.79 14.20
N ILE A 155 13.28 -23.09 14.60
CA ILE A 155 13.04 -22.72 16.01
C ILE A 155 12.17 -23.79 16.70
N HIS A 156 12.59 -25.06 16.59
CA HIS A 156 12.02 -26.12 17.41
C HIS A 156 12.87 -26.32 18.67
N LYS A 157 12.21 -26.16 19.83
CA LYS A 157 12.72 -26.21 21.21
C LYS A 157 13.44 -24.94 21.66
N THR A 158 13.11 -24.53 22.89
CA THR A 158 13.52 -23.30 23.60
C THR A 158 13.14 -21.99 22.92
N ILE A 159 11.92 -21.51 23.22
CA ILE A 159 11.72 -20.07 23.44
C ILE A 159 12.54 -19.72 24.69
N PRO A 160 13.57 -18.86 24.62
CA PRO A 160 14.17 -18.32 25.83
C PRO A 160 13.14 -17.36 26.44
N ILE A 161 12.45 -17.81 27.49
CA ILE A 161 11.83 -16.89 28.44
C ILE A 161 12.99 -16.08 29.01
N HIS A 162 13.15 -14.84 28.55
CA HIS A 162 14.13 -13.91 29.10
C HIS A 162 13.73 -13.55 30.53
N SER A 163 14.13 -14.40 31.46
CA SER A 163 14.10 -14.13 32.89
C SER A 163 14.95 -12.88 33.20
N GLN A 164 14.53 -12.14 34.23
CA GLN A 164 15.16 -10.87 34.57
C GLN A 164 16.59 -11.09 35.08
N GLY A 165 17.57 -10.46 34.41
CA GLY A 165 18.94 -10.32 34.90
C GLY A 165 19.99 -11.12 34.14
N SER A 166 20.61 -10.50 33.12
CA SER A 166 21.88 -11.00 32.54
C SER A 166 22.66 -9.93 31.76
N PHE A 167 22.00 -8.97 31.09
CA PHE A 167 22.67 -8.03 30.18
C PHE A 167 23.85 -7.25 30.82
N ILE A 168 23.66 -6.73 32.04
CA ILE A 168 24.70 -5.94 32.73
C ILE A 168 25.87 -6.83 33.20
N ASN A 169 25.61 -8.05 33.70
CA ASN A 169 26.67 -8.97 34.14
C ASN A 169 27.54 -9.46 32.97
N ASN A 170 26.92 -9.77 31.82
CA ASN A 170 27.68 -10.21 30.64
C ASN A 170 28.49 -9.06 30.02
N SER A 171 28.01 -7.81 30.14
CA SER A 171 28.75 -6.63 29.66
C SER A 171 29.90 -6.20 30.59
N LEU A 172 29.94 -6.67 31.84
CA LEU A 172 31.03 -6.36 32.80
C LEU A 172 32.15 -7.41 32.78
N ASN A 173 31.85 -8.67 32.45
CA ASN A 173 32.81 -9.78 32.49
C ASN A 173 33.66 -9.95 31.21
N SER A 174 33.42 -9.18 30.13
CA SER A 174 34.28 -9.19 28.93
C SER A 174 35.58 -8.37 29.10
N ARG A 175 35.80 -7.76 30.27
CA ARG A 175 37.07 -7.11 30.62
C ARG A 175 37.99 -8.08 31.37
N ASN A 176 38.74 -8.91 30.64
CA ASN A 176 40.16 -9.24 30.87
C ASN A 176 40.61 -10.42 29.98
N GLY A 177 41.68 -10.22 29.20
CA GLY A 177 42.21 -11.19 28.23
C GLY A 177 41.43 -11.20 26.90
N VAL A 178 42.03 -11.48 25.75
CA VAL A 178 43.36 -12.06 25.47
C VAL A 178 44.05 -11.33 24.31
N VAL A 179 45.39 -11.41 24.28
CA VAL A 179 46.29 -10.86 23.27
C VAL A 179 46.02 -11.43 21.87
N VAL A 180 46.26 -10.61 20.84
CA VAL A 180 46.27 -11.04 19.43
C VAL A 180 47.54 -11.85 19.14
N GLU A 181 47.40 -13.10 18.72
CA GLU A 181 48.40 -13.78 17.90
C GLU A 181 47.79 -14.19 16.55
N VAL A 182 48.54 -13.86 15.50
CA VAL A 182 48.23 -14.25 14.11
C VAL A 182 49.10 -15.45 13.78
N THR A 183 48.50 -16.56 13.39
CA THR A 183 49.21 -17.65 12.71
C THR A 183 48.38 -18.20 11.55
N THR A 184 48.96 -18.10 10.36
CA THR A 184 48.54 -18.77 9.14
C THR A 184 49.12 -20.18 9.13
N GLU A 185 48.33 -21.21 8.88
CA GLU A 185 48.89 -22.50 8.44
C GLU A 185 47.93 -23.30 7.55
N GLN A 186 48.50 -24.18 6.73
CA GLN A 186 47.82 -24.80 5.58
C GLN A 186 47.57 -26.30 5.79
N ASN A 187 46.56 -26.82 5.07
CA ASN A 187 46.60 -28.13 4.38
C ASN A 187 46.94 -29.43 5.18
N LYS A 188 45.92 -30.28 5.46
CA LYS A 188 45.68 -31.61 4.80
C LYS A 188 44.84 -32.64 5.62
N ILE A 189 43.82 -33.22 4.97
CA ILE A 189 43.50 -34.68 4.85
C ILE A 189 43.18 -35.45 6.18
N ARG A 190 42.07 -36.19 6.38
CA ARG A 190 41.57 -37.35 5.58
C ARG A 190 40.13 -37.84 5.96
N ASN A 191 39.37 -38.29 4.95
CA ASN A 191 38.36 -39.39 4.88
C ASN A 191 37.12 -39.52 5.80
N GLY A 192 35.99 -39.90 5.14
CA GLY A 192 34.86 -40.70 5.68
C GLY A 192 33.72 -39.87 6.30
N GLU A 193 32.43 -40.11 6.03
CA GLU A 193 31.74 -41.17 5.26
C GLU A 193 30.58 -40.60 4.42
N GLU A 194 30.12 -41.37 3.43
CA GLU A 194 29.04 -41.00 2.51
C GLU A 194 27.66 -41.32 3.09
N CYS A 195 26.65 -40.49 2.76
CA CYS A 195 25.25 -40.90 2.78
C CYS A 195 24.50 -40.14 1.68
N SER A 196 24.28 -40.82 0.55
CA SER A 196 23.58 -40.28 -0.61
C SER A 196 22.07 -40.52 -0.53
N SER A 197 21.30 -39.51 -0.93
CA SER A 197 19.97 -39.74 -1.51
C SER A 197 19.71 -38.69 -2.58
N ASN A 198 19.31 -39.16 -3.75
CA ASN A 198 19.24 -38.35 -4.97
C ASN A 198 17.98 -37.48 -4.99
N VAL A 199 18.11 -36.26 -5.52
CA VAL A 199 16.99 -35.47 -6.06
C VAL A 199 17.40 -35.02 -7.45
N ASP A 200 16.53 -35.23 -8.42
CA ASP A 200 16.88 -35.26 -9.84
C ASP A 200 17.29 -33.91 -10.44
N ASN A 201 18.31 -33.97 -11.29
CA ASN A 201 18.69 -32.85 -12.16
C ASN A 201 17.74 -32.76 -13.36
N SER A 202 16.92 -31.71 -13.39
CA SER A 202 16.35 -31.15 -14.63
C SER A 202 16.70 -29.67 -14.75
N SER A 203 18.00 -29.39 -14.73
CA SER A 203 18.56 -28.06 -14.88
C SER A 203 18.71 -27.67 -16.36
N SER A 204 17.80 -26.79 -16.83
CA SER A 204 17.90 -26.15 -18.15
C SER A 204 17.65 -24.65 -18.03
N GLN A 205 18.76 -23.89 -18.00
CA GLN A 205 18.87 -22.46 -18.30
C GLN A 205 18.05 -21.45 -17.45
N SER A 206 18.63 -20.99 -16.34
CA SER A 206 18.45 -19.60 -15.84
C SER A 206 19.56 -19.11 -14.88
N ASN A 207 20.84 -19.41 -15.18
CA ASN A 207 21.97 -18.79 -14.48
C ASN A 207 22.20 -17.34 -14.96
N LEU A 208 21.26 -16.45 -14.64
CA LEU A 208 21.47 -15.00 -14.64
C LEU A 208 22.01 -14.57 -13.26
N ASN A 209 22.94 -13.62 -13.26
CA ASN A 209 23.66 -13.19 -12.07
C ASN A 209 22.72 -12.45 -11.08
N ASN A 210 22.05 -13.19 -10.20
CA ASN A 210 21.18 -12.62 -9.18
C ASN A 210 21.96 -11.66 -8.26
N LYS A 211 21.66 -10.37 -8.34
CA LYS A 211 22.22 -9.36 -7.42
C LYS A 211 21.76 -9.66 -6.00
N GLN A 212 22.65 -9.53 -5.02
CA GLN A 212 22.32 -9.89 -3.64
C GLN A 212 21.16 -9.02 -3.13
N GLY A 213 20.06 -9.67 -2.73
CA GLY A 213 18.85 -9.01 -2.25
C GLY A 213 17.79 -8.70 -3.32
N PHE A 214 17.99 -9.09 -4.59
CA PHE A 214 17.02 -8.91 -5.68
C PHE A 214 16.61 -10.25 -6.32
N HIS A 215 15.48 -10.25 -7.01
CA HIS A 215 15.04 -11.33 -7.92
C HIS A 215 14.31 -10.75 -9.13
N PHE A 216 14.29 -11.51 -10.22
CA PHE A 216 13.47 -11.20 -11.38
C PHE A 216 12.04 -11.68 -11.17
N VAL A 217 11.07 -10.81 -11.48
CA VAL A 217 9.64 -11.09 -11.46
C VAL A 217 9.10 -10.86 -12.86
N LYS A 218 8.57 -11.94 -13.47
CA LYS A 218 7.70 -11.79 -14.63
C LYS A 218 6.40 -11.11 -14.19
N SER A 219 6.13 -9.90 -14.68
CA SER A 219 4.99 -9.05 -14.34
C SER A 219 3.73 -9.38 -15.14
N LEU A 220 2.68 -8.56 -15.00
CA LEU A 220 1.36 -8.77 -15.62
C LEU A 220 1.30 -8.32 -17.11
N ASP A 221 2.32 -7.62 -17.59
CA ASP A 221 2.53 -7.25 -19.00
C ASP A 221 3.48 -8.24 -19.73
N ASP A 222 3.66 -9.42 -19.14
CA ASP A 222 4.58 -10.49 -19.55
C ASP A 222 6.08 -10.15 -19.56
N GLN A 223 6.50 -8.94 -19.17
CA GLN A 223 7.92 -8.57 -19.07
C GLN A 223 8.54 -9.00 -17.73
N GLU A 224 9.86 -9.12 -17.68
CA GLU A 224 10.61 -9.41 -16.44
C GLU A 224 11.29 -8.16 -15.88
N TYR A 225 11.01 -7.85 -14.61
CA TYR A 225 11.61 -6.73 -13.90
C TYR A 225 12.41 -7.22 -12.68
N GLU A 226 13.55 -6.60 -12.40
CA GLU A 226 14.36 -6.87 -11.20
C GLU A 226 13.81 -6.06 -10.01
N VAL A 227 13.37 -6.75 -8.95
CA VAL A 227 12.79 -6.14 -7.74
C VAL A 227 13.45 -6.66 -6.45
N PRO A 228 13.36 -5.95 -5.31
CA PRO A 228 13.92 -6.43 -4.05
C PRO A 228 13.23 -7.71 -3.57
N LYS A 229 14.03 -8.67 -3.07
CA LYS A 229 13.53 -9.96 -2.61
C LYS A 229 13.10 -9.92 -1.15
N TYR A 230 11.80 -9.84 -0.90
CA TYR A 230 11.27 -9.89 0.47
C TYR A 230 9.81 -10.38 0.55
N SER A 231 9.53 -11.32 1.45
CA SER A 231 8.17 -11.74 1.81
C SER A 231 7.83 -11.25 3.22
N ILE A 232 6.72 -10.56 3.35
CA ILE A 232 6.24 -10.00 4.63
C ILE A 232 5.70 -11.11 5.54
N MET A 233 5.18 -12.18 4.96
CA MET A 233 4.73 -13.36 5.71
C MET A 233 5.89 -14.13 6.38
N LEU A 234 7.11 -13.99 5.87
CA LEU A 234 8.30 -14.70 6.36
C LEU A 234 9.30 -13.81 7.10
N GLY A 235 9.23 -12.49 6.90
CA GLY A 235 10.21 -11.52 7.40
C GLY A 235 9.76 -10.75 8.66
N GLU A 236 10.63 -9.82 9.09
CA GLU A 236 10.39 -8.88 10.20
C GLU A 236 10.00 -7.48 9.72
N ILE A 237 8.85 -6.98 10.16
CA ILE A 237 8.35 -5.64 9.85
C ILE A 237 8.12 -4.83 11.13
N SER A 238 8.56 -3.58 11.14
CA SER A 238 8.21 -2.58 12.15
C SER A 238 7.32 -1.52 11.52
N PHE A 239 6.48 -0.86 12.32
CA PHE A 239 5.74 0.33 11.88
C PHE A 239 6.47 1.65 12.20
N LEU A 240 7.67 1.61 12.80
CA LEU A 240 8.45 2.79 13.21
C LEU A 240 9.69 2.97 12.33
N TYR A 241 9.66 3.90 11.37
CA TYR A 241 10.80 4.24 10.50
C TYR A 241 11.05 5.76 10.45
N PRO A 242 11.53 6.38 11.56
CA PRO A 242 11.59 7.84 11.68
C PRO A 242 12.46 8.55 10.64
N VAL A 243 13.48 7.87 10.08
CA VAL A 243 14.36 8.47 9.08
C VAL A 243 13.66 8.55 7.70
N HIS A 244 12.81 7.57 7.37
CA HIS A 244 11.94 7.63 6.19
C HIS A 244 10.81 8.66 6.34
N TRP A 245 10.29 8.80 7.56
CA TRP A 245 9.30 9.83 7.89
C TRP A 245 9.88 11.24 7.70
N LEU A 246 11.07 11.50 8.26
CA LEU A 246 11.73 12.80 8.13
C LEU A 246 12.03 13.19 6.67
N PHE A 247 12.42 12.23 5.82
CA PHE A 247 12.56 12.47 4.38
C PHE A 247 11.24 12.94 3.75
N SER A 248 10.13 12.34 4.17
CA SER A 248 8.79 12.69 3.71
C SER A 248 8.33 14.06 4.24
N ASP A 249 8.73 14.44 5.46
CA ASP A 249 8.46 15.76 6.03
C ASP A 249 9.26 16.90 5.37
N PHE A 250 10.45 16.61 4.82
CA PHE A 250 11.13 17.52 3.89
C PHE A 250 10.38 17.61 2.54
N ILE A 251 9.89 16.50 2.00
CA ILE A 251 9.10 16.52 0.75
C ILE A 251 7.87 17.42 0.87
N ARG A 252 7.16 17.43 2.01
CA ARG A 252 5.97 18.29 2.26
C ARG A 252 6.21 19.78 2.03
N GLN A 253 7.44 20.24 2.26
CA GLN A 253 7.81 21.65 2.14
C GLN A 253 8.27 22.01 0.73
N LEU A 254 8.65 21.01 -0.06
CA LEU A 254 9.23 21.21 -1.39
C LEU A 254 8.28 21.92 -2.36
N PRO A 255 6.96 21.59 -2.46
CA PRO A 255 6.04 22.31 -3.33
C PRO A 255 5.91 23.82 -3.01
N GLU A 256 5.99 24.23 -1.74
CA GLU A 256 5.94 25.64 -1.34
C GLU A 256 7.22 26.38 -1.79
N ILE A 257 8.39 25.76 -1.60
CA ILE A 257 9.67 26.28 -2.07
C ILE A 257 9.70 26.37 -3.60
N LEU A 258 9.21 25.35 -4.29
CA LEU A 258 9.20 25.25 -5.75
C LEU A 258 8.30 26.31 -6.44
N LYS A 259 7.15 26.64 -5.84
CA LYS A 259 6.27 27.72 -6.32
C LYS A 259 6.96 29.09 -6.23
N ASN A 260 7.74 29.30 -5.17
CA ASN A 260 8.33 30.59 -4.81
C ASN A 260 9.79 30.76 -5.32
N LEU A 261 10.27 29.90 -6.22
CA LEU A 261 11.59 30.04 -6.84
C LEU A 261 11.72 31.34 -7.64
N THR A 262 12.95 31.84 -7.71
CA THR A 262 13.30 32.97 -8.58
C THR A 262 13.28 32.56 -10.06
N GLU A 263 13.13 33.53 -10.97
CA GLU A 263 13.13 33.25 -12.42
C GLU A 263 14.46 32.66 -12.92
N GLU A 264 15.59 33.00 -12.28
CA GLU A 264 16.90 32.41 -12.58
C GLU A 264 16.94 30.91 -12.21
N GLU A 265 16.37 30.52 -11.06
CA GLU A 265 16.27 29.12 -10.64
C GLU A 265 15.29 28.31 -11.51
N LYS A 266 14.18 28.92 -11.94
CA LYS A 266 13.23 28.29 -12.88
C LYS A 266 13.87 27.99 -14.23
N ASN A 267 14.65 28.94 -14.77
CA ASN A 267 15.30 28.82 -16.07
C ASN A 267 16.39 27.73 -16.14
N ASN A 268 16.94 27.30 -15.00
CA ASN A 268 17.90 26.18 -14.92
C ASN A 268 17.24 24.78 -15.05
N GLY A 269 16.00 24.68 -15.54
CA GLY A 269 15.32 23.41 -15.85
C GLY A 269 14.73 22.66 -14.63
N SER A 270 14.50 23.38 -13.52
CA SER A 270 14.49 22.80 -12.18
C SER A 270 13.41 21.74 -11.87
N PHE A 271 12.21 21.80 -12.44
CA PHE A 271 11.08 20.96 -11.97
C PHE A 271 11.17 19.50 -12.40
N ASP A 272 11.76 19.24 -13.56
CA ASP A 272 11.82 17.90 -14.16
C ASP A 272 13.11 17.14 -13.79
N SER A 273 14.17 17.88 -13.43
CA SER A 273 15.43 17.34 -12.93
C SER A 273 15.47 17.17 -11.42
N ILE A 274 14.57 17.80 -10.64
CA ILE A 274 14.69 17.82 -9.17
C ILE A 274 14.79 16.43 -8.51
N TRP A 275 13.97 15.48 -8.93
CA TRP A 275 14.05 14.12 -8.41
C TRP A 275 15.31 13.40 -8.90
N ASN A 276 15.75 13.70 -10.12
CA ASN A 276 17.03 13.19 -10.61
C ASN A 276 18.21 13.70 -9.78
N ASP A 277 18.22 14.97 -9.37
CA ASP A 277 19.20 15.59 -8.47
C ASP A 277 19.13 14.99 -7.06
N ILE A 278 17.94 14.92 -6.46
CA ILE A 278 17.74 14.42 -5.08
C ILE A 278 18.17 12.95 -4.98
N PHE A 279 17.81 12.13 -5.97
CA PHE A 279 18.24 10.74 -6.05
C PHE A 279 19.64 10.55 -6.68
N SER A 280 20.40 11.63 -6.99
CA SER A 280 21.77 11.53 -7.55
C SER A 280 22.84 11.14 -6.54
N PHE A 281 22.47 10.88 -5.28
CA PHE A 281 23.40 10.50 -4.22
C PHE A 281 24.17 9.23 -4.60
N ASN A 282 25.48 9.26 -4.40
CA ASN A 282 26.39 8.17 -4.72
C ASN A 282 27.02 7.63 -3.43
N SER A 283 26.32 6.75 -2.72
CA SER A 283 26.91 6.05 -1.59
C SER A 283 27.88 4.98 -2.10
N LYS A 284 29.17 5.14 -1.80
CA LYS A 284 30.20 4.12 -2.05
C LYS A 284 30.30 3.22 -0.83
N ILE A 285 29.45 2.21 -0.76
CA ILE A 285 29.42 1.27 0.35
C ILE A 285 30.50 0.20 0.16
N GLU A 286 31.33 -0.02 1.18
CA GLU A 286 32.38 -1.03 1.12
C GLU A 286 31.77 -2.44 0.97
N GLY A 287 32.21 -3.16 -0.06
CA GLY A 287 31.74 -4.51 -0.39
C GLY A 287 30.49 -4.58 -1.26
N GLU A 288 29.85 -3.45 -1.61
CA GLU A 288 28.72 -3.46 -2.53
C GLU A 288 29.17 -3.75 -3.98
N SER A 289 28.39 -4.54 -4.70
CA SER A 289 28.69 -4.89 -6.10
C SER A 289 28.49 -3.72 -7.05
N ASN A 290 29.45 -3.50 -7.95
CA ASN A 290 29.41 -2.48 -9.01
C ASN A 290 28.22 -2.62 -9.99
N VAL A 291 27.40 -3.67 -9.88
CA VAL A 291 26.23 -3.95 -10.73
C VAL A 291 24.91 -3.36 -10.15
N ILE A 292 24.96 -2.74 -8.97
CA ILE A 292 23.81 -2.04 -8.39
C ILE A 292 23.61 -0.68 -9.08
N THR A 293 22.45 -0.51 -9.73
CA THR A 293 22.05 0.72 -10.43
C THR A 293 21.45 1.75 -9.47
N LYS A 294 21.32 3.01 -9.92
CA LYS A 294 20.55 4.06 -9.22
C LYS A 294 19.13 3.59 -8.91
N GLU A 295 18.48 2.98 -9.89
CA GLU A 295 17.13 2.43 -9.79
C GLU A 295 17.02 1.41 -8.65
N ASN A 296 17.95 0.45 -8.57
CA ASN A 296 17.98 -0.57 -7.52
C ASN A 296 18.17 0.05 -6.12
N ARG A 297 18.92 1.15 -5.97
CA ARG A 297 19.01 1.90 -4.70
C ARG A 297 17.66 2.52 -4.33
N ILE A 298 16.96 3.15 -5.27
CA ILE A 298 15.63 3.74 -5.04
C ILE A 298 14.61 2.66 -4.67
N GLN A 299 14.61 1.52 -5.36
CA GLN A 299 13.78 0.35 -5.02
C GLN A 299 14.08 -0.16 -3.59
N ARG A 300 15.35 -0.25 -3.21
CA ARG A 300 15.79 -0.63 -1.85
C ARG A 300 15.35 0.38 -0.77
N LEU A 301 15.30 1.67 -1.09
CA LEU A 301 14.86 2.73 -0.19
C LEU A 301 13.35 2.71 0.07
N MET A 302 12.53 2.57 -0.99
CA MET A 302 11.06 2.55 -0.90
C MET A 302 10.50 1.28 -0.24
N GLU A 303 11.31 0.23 -0.16
CA GLU A 303 10.97 -1.08 0.38
C GLU A 303 10.38 -1.03 1.81
N TYR A 304 10.87 -0.14 2.68
CA TYR A 304 10.38 -0.05 4.07
C TYR A 304 9.01 0.65 4.19
N PRO A 305 8.78 1.83 3.58
CA PRO A 305 7.43 2.37 3.39
C PRO A 305 6.46 1.37 2.75
N LEU A 306 6.89 0.66 1.70
CA LEU A 306 6.06 -0.33 1.03
C LEU A 306 5.68 -1.49 1.95
N ARG A 307 6.63 -2.01 2.74
CA ARG A 307 6.34 -3.06 3.73
C ARG A 307 5.33 -2.61 4.78
N CYS A 308 5.40 -1.37 5.26
CA CYS A 308 4.40 -0.84 6.20
C CYS A 308 2.99 -0.82 5.58
N MET A 309 2.87 -0.32 4.34
CA MET A 309 1.59 -0.24 3.64
C MET A 309 1.02 -1.62 3.34
N THR A 310 1.88 -2.55 2.92
CA THR A 310 1.47 -3.93 2.63
C THR A 310 1.11 -4.69 3.91
N ALA A 311 1.92 -4.60 4.98
CA ALA A 311 1.61 -5.25 6.25
C ALA A 311 0.30 -4.71 6.86
N PHE A 312 0.07 -3.40 6.77
CA PHE A 312 -1.22 -2.80 7.11
C PHE A 312 -2.37 -3.45 6.33
N SER A 313 -2.28 -3.52 4.99
CA SER A 313 -3.29 -4.16 4.15
C SER A 313 -3.50 -5.65 4.47
N GLN A 314 -2.44 -6.41 4.73
CA GLN A 314 -2.53 -7.83 5.10
C GLN A 314 -3.18 -8.05 6.48
N ILE A 315 -2.97 -7.14 7.43
CA ILE A 315 -3.61 -7.18 8.76
C ILE A 315 -5.11 -6.91 8.62
N TYR A 316 -5.51 -5.87 7.88
CA TYR A 316 -6.91 -5.56 7.62
C TYR A 316 -7.61 -6.62 6.74
N SER A 317 -6.85 -7.34 5.91
CA SER A 317 -7.31 -8.51 5.13
C SER A 317 -7.32 -9.82 5.92
N ASN A 318 -7.19 -9.77 7.25
CA ASN A 318 -7.32 -10.93 8.15
C ASN A 318 -6.31 -12.07 7.91
N LEU A 319 -5.15 -11.77 7.31
CA LEU A 319 -4.07 -12.74 7.10
C LEU A 319 -3.23 -12.92 8.37
N TRP A 320 -3.13 -11.88 9.20
CA TRP A 320 -2.37 -11.84 10.44
C TRP A 320 -3.17 -12.23 11.71
N ILE A 321 -4.39 -12.80 11.58
CA ILE A 321 -5.27 -13.11 12.75
C ILE A 321 -4.55 -13.87 13.88
N ARG A 322 -3.66 -14.81 13.52
CA ARG A 322 -2.95 -15.67 14.49
C ARG A 322 -2.02 -14.88 15.43
N ASN A 323 -1.62 -13.66 15.07
CA ASN A 323 -0.83 -12.75 15.90
C ASN A 323 -1.61 -12.12 17.09
N GLY A 324 -2.94 -12.28 17.14
CA GLY A 324 -3.76 -11.68 18.20
C GLY A 324 -4.13 -10.21 17.96
N LEU A 325 -4.69 -9.57 18.99
CA LEU A 325 -5.30 -8.24 18.90
C LEU A 325 -4.28 -7.09 18.88
N SER A 326 -3.13 -7.26 19.52
CA SER A 326 -2.05 -6.26 19.63
C SER A 326 -1.50 -5.81 18.29
N ILE A 327 -1.33 -6.69 17.30
CA ILE A 327 -0.89 -6.29 15.96
C ILE A 327 -1.96 -5.45 15.25
N TYR A 328 -3.24 -5.79 15.44
CA TYR A 328 -4.36 -5.03 14.91
C TYR A 328 -4.47 -3.65 15.59
N GLN A 329 -4.27 -3.58 16.91
CA GLN A 329 -4.19 -2.31 17.65
C GLN A 329 -3.01 -1.44 17.20
N MET A 330 -1.86 -2.05 16.90
CA MET A 330 -0.68 -1.37 16.35
C MET A 330 -0.96 -0.79 14.96
N ALA A 331 -1.49 -1.59 14.03
CA ALA A 331 -1.83 -1.15 12.66
C ALA A 331 -2.97 -0.10 12.65
N SER A 332 -3.98 -0.29 13.49
CA SER A 332 -5.04 0.69 13.72
C SER A 332 -4.45 2.01 14.22
N THR A 333 -3.55 1.98 15.20
CA THR A 333 -2.90 3.19 15.73
C THR A 333 -1.98 3.86 14.70
N TYR A 334 -1.26 3.09 13.88
CA TYR A 334 -0.44 3.57 12.77
C TYR A 334 -1.24 4.35 11.71
N SER A 335 -2.54 4.09 11.55
CA SER A 335 -3.45 4.84 10.67
C SER A 335 -4.41 5.79 11.41
N ASN A 336 -4.35 5.86 12.74
CA ASN A 336 -5.24 6.65 13.59
C ASN A 336 -4.90 8.15 13.49
N VAL A 337 -5.93 8.99 13.56
CA VAL A 337 -5.93 10.46 13.42
C VAL A 337 -4.72 11.16 14.05
N LYS A 338 -4.25 10.70 15.22
CA LYS A 338 -3.11 11.28 15.97
C LYS A 338 -1.73 11.03 15.36
N LEU A 339 -1.52 9.90 14.70
CA LEU A 339 -0.19 9.49 14.19
C LEU A 339 -0.16 9.38 12.66
N ARG A 340 -1.34 9.28 12.03
CA ARG A 340 -1.54 9.11 10.59
C ARG A 340 -0.73 10.10 9.74
N SER A 341 -0.66 11.37 10.15
CA SER A 341 0.15 12.41 9.50
C SER A 341 1.66 12.11 9.55
N ILE A 342 2.15 11.56 10.66
CA ILE A 342 3.57 11.25 10.89
C ILE A 342 3.97 9.90 10.25
N SER A 343 3.06 8.91 10.20
CA SER A 343 3.42 7.52 9.89
C SER A 343 2.81 6.92 8.61
N TYR A 344 1.50 7.08 8.38
CA TYR A 344 0.80 6.49 7.23
C TYR A 344 0.92 7.39 5.99
N GLU A 345 0.67 8.68 6.17
CA GLU A 345 0.69 9.68 5.10
C GLU A 345 2.12 10.00 4.63
N THR A 346 3.12 9.95 5.52
CA THR A 346 4.55 10.03 5.13
C THR A 346 4.95 8.88 4.22
N ASN A 347 4.57 7.64 4.54
CA ASN A 347 4.87 6.48 3.70
C ASN A 347 4.18 6.55 2.33
N ILE A 348 2.98 7.13 2.21
CA ILE A 348 2.37 7.43 0.90
C ILE A 348 3.21 8.44 0.12
N ILE A 349 3.62 9.55 0.75
CA ILE A 349 4.44 10.60 0.12
C ILE A 349 5.79 10.04 -0.36
N PHE A 350 6.44 9.20 0.44
CA PHE A 350 7.68 8.51 0.04
C PHE A 350 7.46 7.67 -1.22
N LEU A 351 6.38 6.89 -1.27
CA LEU A 351 6.06 6.02 -2.39
C LEU A 351 5.64 6.81 -3.64
N GLN A 352 4.93 7.92 -3.49
CA GLN A 352 4.68 8.87 -4.57
C GLN A 352 5.99 9.40 -5.15
N VAL A 353 6.93 9.86 -4.32
CA VAL A 353 8.23 10.37 -4.79
C VAL A 353 9.09 9.27 -5.42
N ALA A 354 9.08 8.05 -4.89
CA ALA A 354 9.75 6.92 -5.52
C ALA A 354 9.19 6.63 -6.92
N SER A 355 7.86 6.72 -7.10
CA SER A 355 7.21 6.55 -8.41
C SER A 355 7.56 7.63 -9.46
N LEU A 356 8.03 8.81 -9.02
CA LEU A 356 8.51 9.87 -9.92
C LEU A 356 9.95 9.65 -10.39
N ALA A 357 10.70 8.77 -9.73
CA ALA A 357 12.13 8.53 -9.96
C ALA A 357 12.46 7.12 -10.50
N LEU A 358 11.47 6.22 -10.52
CA LEU A 358 11.53 4.87 -11.06
C LEU A 358 10.75 4.77 -12.38
N ASP A 359 11.00 3.73 -13.17
CA ASP A 359 10.05 3.36 -14.21
C ASP A 359 8.70 2.95 -13.60
N SER A 360 7.60 3.33 -14.25
CA SER A 360 6.25 3.07 -13.73
C SER A 360 5.89 1.58 -13.71
N ASN A 361 6.40 0.79 -14.65
CA ASN A 361 6.17 -0.66 -14.69
C ASN A 361 7.00 -1.36 -13.61
N VAL A 362 8.26 -0.95 -13.39
CA VAL A 362 9.12 -1.45 -12.29
C VAL A 362 8.52 -1.13 -10.93
N PHE A 363 8.04 0.11 -10.72
CA PHE A 363 7.38 0.53 -9.49
C PHE A 363 6.12 -0.30 -9.21
N LEU A 364 5.19 -0.40 -10.16
CA LEU A 364 3.96 -1.17 -9.99
C LEU A 364 4.22 -2.67 -9.82
N THR A 365 5.22 -3.23 -10.52
CA THR A 365 5.65 -4.62 -10.32
C THR A 365 6.22 -4.85 -8.92
N SER A 366 6.96 -3.89 -8.38
CA SER A 366 7.44 -3.94 -6.98
C SER A 366 6.29 -3.94 -5.98
N LEU A 367 5.21 -3.17 -6.23
CA LEU A 367 4.00 -3.22 -5.39
C LEU A 367 3.34 -4.61 -5.47
N LEU A 368 3.15 -5.13 -6.68
CA LEU A 368 2.51 -6.43 -6.94
C LEU A 368 3.26 -7.61 -6.32
N ASP A 369 4.60 -7.61 -6.41
CA ASP A 369 5.46 -8.61 -5.78
C ASP A 369 5.38 -8.52 -4.24
N ARG A 370 5.47 -7.31 -3.67
CA ARG A 370 5.46 -7.16 -2.21
C ARG A 370 4.11 -7.48 -1.56
N PHE A 371 3.01 -7.14 -2.22
CA PHE A 371 1.67 -7.56 -1.81
C PHE A 371 1.39 -9.05 -2.05
N GLU A 372 2.25 -9.77 -2.78
CA GLU A 372 2.12 -11.21 -3.11
C GLU A 372 0.87 -11.54 -3.98
N VAL A 373 0.14 -10.53 -4.46
CA VAL A 373 -1.15 -10.64 -5.20
C VAL A 373 -1.03 -11.07 -6.67
N MET A 374 0.18 -11.17 -7.22
CA MET A 374 0.44 -11.54 -8.63
C MET A 374 -0.28 -12.81 -9.10
N ASP A 375 -0.41 -13.81 -8.24
CA ASP A 375 -1.08 -15.08 -8.56
C ASP A 375 -2.59 -14.89 -8.75
N TRP A 376 -3.22 -14.02 -7.95
CA TRP A 376 -4.65 -13.72 -8.06
C TRP A 376 -4.95 -13.07 -9.41
N PHE A 377 -4.18 -12.05 -9.82
CA PHE A 377 -4.35 -11.39 -11.12
C PHE A 377 -4.22 -12.39 -12.28
N ARG A 378 -3.28 -13.33 -12.19
CA ARG A 378 -3.11 -14.43 -13.17
C ARG A 378 -4.17 -15.53 -13.08
N GLY A 379 -5.17 -15.42 -12.21
CA GLY A 379 -6.23 -16.42 -12.02
C GLY A 379 -5.72 -17.75 -11.46
N LYS A 380 -4.61 -17.74 -10.71
CA LYS A 380 -4.04 -18.89 -10.00
C LYS A 380 -4.58 -18.96 -8.58
N SER A 381 -4.72 -20.16 -8.03
CA SER A 381 -5.27 -20.34 -6.68
C SER A 381 -4.22 -19.99 -5.62
N TYR A 382 -4.47 -18.91 -4.88
CA TYR A 382 -3.60 -18.43 -3.79
C TYR A 382 -3.50 -19.46 -2.64
N ALA A 383 -4.57 -20.23 -2.41
CA ALA A 383 -4.61 -21.31 -1.42
C ALA A 383 -3.50 -22.35 -1.63
N GLN A 384 -3.10 -22.62 -2.88
CA GLN A 384 -2.04 -23.59 -3.20
C GLN A 384 -0.65 -23.13 -2.77
N ARG A 385 -0.39 -21.82 -2.68
CA ARG A 385 0.92 -21.27 -2.29
C ARG A 385 1.00 -20.93 -0.79
N HIS A 386 -0.07 -20.38 -0.21
CA HIS A 386 -0.04 -19.82 1.15
C HIS A 386 -1.09 -20.39 2.12
N GLY A 387 -2.00 -21.27 1.68
CA GLY A 387 -3.01 -21.88 2.55
C GLY A 387 -4.10 -20.93 3.07
N PHE A 388 -4.27 -19.75 2.48
CA PHE A 388 -5.37 -18.82 2.79
C PHE A 388 -6.59 -19.06 1.88
N SER A 389 -7.80 -18.82 2.39
CA SER A 389 -9.04 -18.86 1.60
C SER A 389 -9.10 -17.72 0.59
N ASN A 390 -9.80 -17.94 -0.53
CA ASN A 390 -9.90 -16.93 -1.60
C ASN A 390 -10.57 -15.63 -1.11
N GLU A 391 -11.50 -15.70 -0.14
CA GLU A 391 -12.13 -14.53 0.48
C GLU A 391 -11.11 -13.54 1.07
N LYS A 392 -10.12 -14.01 1.84
CA LYS A 392 -9.08 -13.15 2.44
C LYS A 392 -8.16 -12.54 1.39
N VAL A 393 -7.99 -13.23 0.27
CA VAL A 393 -7.16 -12.79 -0.85
C VAL A 393 -7.90 -11.72 -1.65
N ASN A 394 -9.20 -11.85 -1.84
CA ASN A 394 -10.04 -10.81 -2.43
C ASN A 394 -10.03 -9.52 -1.57
N LEU A 395 -10.07 -9.65 -0.24
CA LEU A 395 -9.85 -8.51 0.67
C LEU A 395 -8.47 -7.86 0.47
N LEU A 396 -7.40 -8.65 0.34
CA LEU A 396 -6.05 -8.14 0.10
C LEU A 396 -5.93 -7.42 -1.25
N VAL A 397 -6.61 -7.92 -2.28
CA VAL A 397 -6.67 -7.29 -3.61
C VAL A 397 -7.47 -5.99 -3.55
N SER A 398 -8.58 -5.93 -2.82
CA SER A 398 -9.33 -4.69 -2.60
C SER A 398 -8.49 -3.65 -1.87
N GLU A 399 -7.79 -4.03 -0.79
CA GLU A 399 -6.85 -3.13 -0.11
C GLU A 399 -5.66 -2.70 -1.00
N PHE A 400 -5.20 -3.55 -1.92
CA PHE A 400 -4.17 -3.21 -2.92
C PHE A 400 -4.69 -2.18 -3.94
N LEU A 401 -5.87 -2.39 -4.52
CA LEU A 401 -6.49 -1.42 -5.44
C LEU A 401 -6.78 -0.09 -4.73
N LEU A 402 -7.32 -0.16 -3.51
CA LEU A 402 -7.53 1.01 -2.65
C LEU A 402 -6.21 1.72 -2.29
N PHE A 403 -5.11 0.99 -2.13
CA PHE A 403 -3.78 1.59 -1.95
C PHE A 403 -3.31 2.34 -3.21
N ILE A 404 -3.49 1.79 -4.42
CA ILE A 404 -3.19 2.51 -5.68
C ILE A 404 -4.07 3.76 -5.81
N ILE A 405 -5.36 3.67 -5.49
CA ILE A 405 -6.27 4.83 -5.46
C ILE A 405 -5.71 5.90 -4.52
N LYS A 406 -5.40 5.56 -3.26
CA LYS A 406 -4.82 6.49 -2.27
C LYS A 406 -3.49 7.08 -2.76
N LEU A 407 -2.65 6.32 -3.44
CA LEU A 407 -1.37 6.79 -4.00
C LEU A 407 -1.56 7.86 -5.08
N LEU A 408 -2.62 7.75 -5.90
CA LEU A 408 -2.93 8.69 -6.98
C LEU A 408 -3.76 9.91 -6.53
N THR A 409 -4.62 9.74 -5.52
CA THR A 409 -5.55 10.79 -5.04
C THR A 409 -5.04 11.59 -3.84
N PHE A 410 -4.08 11.08 -3.06
CA PHE A 410 -3.54 11.80 -1.89
C PHE A 410 -2.66 12.98 -2.32
N ARG A 411 -3.26 14.18 -2.41
CA ARG A 411 -2.61 15.40 -2.92
C ARG A 411 -2.53 16.56 -1.93
N LYS A 412 -2.98 16.34 -0.69
CA LYS A 412 -2.99 17.32 0.42
C LYS A 412 -1.68 18.10 0.55
N GLU A 413 -0.56 17.38 0.47
CA GLU A 413 0.80 17.93 0.65
C GLU A 413 1.50 18.26 -0.69
N ILE A 414 0.88 17.92 -1.83
CA ILE A 414 1.40 18.18 -3.18
C ILE A 414 0.88 19.53 -3.69
N ASN A 415 -0.42 19.76 -3.47
CA ASN A 415 -1.09 20.96 -3.90
C ASN A 415 -1.04 21.99 -2.79
N GLY A 416 -0.35 23.10 -3.04
CA GLY A 416 -0.31 24.27 -2.14
C GLY A 416 -1.63 25.04 -2.03
N LYS A 417 -2.78 24.35 -1.96
CA LYS A 417 -3.93 24.89 -1.24
C LYS A 417 -3.47 25.00 0.21
N GLY A 418 -3.40 26.24 0.72
CA GLY A 418 -2.95 26.49 2.09
C GLY A 418 -3.79 25.71 3.12
N PHE A 419 -3.30 25.68 4.36
CA PHE A 419 -3.90 24.98 5.50
C PHE A 419 -5.44 25.01 5.52
N GLU A 420 -6.04 26.18 5.32
CA GLU A 420 -7.49 26.41 5.29
C GLU A 420 -8.24 25.61 4.20
N GLY A 421 -7.69 25.50 2.99
CA GLY A 421 -8.31 24.73 1.91
C GLY A 421 -8.31 23.22 2.18
N ASN A 422 -7.21 22.72 2.75
CA ASN A 422 -7.11 21.33 3.21
C ASN A 422 -8.05 21.06 4.39
N LEU A 423 -8.16 21.99 5.34
CA LEU A 423 -9.10 21.94 6.46
C LEU A 423 -10.56 21.92 5.96
N ARG A 424 -10.90 22.77 4.98
CA ARG A 424 -12.23 22.83 4.37
C ARG A 424 -12.63 21.53 3.70
N ASN A 425 -11.74 20.94 2.89
CA ASN A 425 -11.95 19.62 2.31
C ASN A 425 -12.21 18.57 3.41
N GLU A 426 -11.40 18.56 4.47
CA GLU A 426 -11.58 17.62 5.57
C GLU A 426 -12.94 17.80 6.28
N ILE A 427 -13.40 19.03 6.51
CA ILE A 427 -14.71 19.30 7.11
C ILE A 427 -15.85 18.78 6.22
N ILE A 428 -15.82 19.05 4.91
CA ILE A 428 -16.81 18.56 3.94
C ILE A 428 -16.93 17.03 4.02
N HIS A 429 -15.80 16.31 4.02
CA HIS A 429 -15.75 14.85 4.09
C HIS A 429 -16.08 14.28 5.48
N HIS A 430 -16.07 15.08 6.54
CA HIS A 430 -16.64 14.68 7.84
C HIS A 430 -18.18 14.82 7.85
N LEU A 431 -18.72 15.89 7.27
CA LEU A 431 -20.16 16.19 7.28
C LEU A 431 -20.99 15.31 6.32
N ILE A 432 -20.41 14.81 5.21
CA ILE A 432 -21.13 13.88 4.34
C ILE A 432 -21.50 12.58 5.06
N LYS A 433 -20.68 12.13 6.02
CA LYS A 433 -20.90 10.89 6.80
C LYS A 433 -22.23 10.96 7.55
N LYS A 434 -22.40 11.99 8.37
CA LYS A 434 -23.59 12.25 9.20
C LYS A 434 -23.58 13.71 9.67
N PRO A 435 -24.72 14.25 10.14
CA PRO A 435 -24.74 15.50 10.90
C PRO A 435 -23.82 15.40 12.13
N LEU A 436 -23.05 16.45 12.42
CA LEU A 436 -22.09 16.50 13.53
C LEU A 436 -22.26 17.76 14.36
N SER A 437 -22.02 17.69 15.67
CA SER A 437 -21.93 18.87 16.53
C SER A 437 -20.53 19.51 16.47
N PHE A 438 -20.40 20.80 16.82
CA PHE A 438 -19.11 21.51 16.78
C PHE A 438 -18.00 20.75 17.51
N SER A 439 -18.25 20.37 18.78
CA SER A 439 -17.28 19.64 19.62
C SER A 439 -16.88 18.27 19.04
N GLU A 440 -17.74 17.64 18.25
CA GLU A 440 -17.42 16.40 17.52
C GLU A 440 -16.54 16.64 16.29
N ILE A 441 -16.64 17.80 15.65
CA ILE A 441 -15.83 18.19 14.50
C ILE A 441 -14.46 18.64 15.00
N SER A 442 -14.43 19.65 15.88
CA SER A 442 -13.20 20.24 16.42
C SER A 442 -12.35 19.17 17.12
N SER A 443 -12.94 18.31 17.96
CA SER A 443 -12.16 17.25 18.63
C SER A 443 -11.62 16.16 17.69
N ARG A 444 -12.10 16.03 16.45
CA ARG A 444 -11.49 15.14 15.42
C ARG A 444 -10.37 15.87 14.67
N ILE A 445 -10.58 17.14 14.35
CA ILE A 445 -9.64 17.97 13.59
C ILE A 445 -8.44 18.39 14.45
N GLU A 446 -8.67 18.91 15.67
CA GLU A 446 -7.63 19.23 16.66
C GLU A 446 -6.70 18.05 16.89
N LYS A 447 -7.25 16.82 17.05
CA LYS A 447 -6.47 15.59 17.23
C LYS A 447 -5.56 15.25 16.04
N ARG A 448 -5.82 15.81 14.86
CA ARG A 448 -5.01 15.64 13.64
C ARG A 448 -3.94 16.71 13.49
N TYR A 449 -4.23 17.92 13.99
CA TYR A 449 -3.37 19.10 13.89
C TYR A 449 -2.71 19.46 15.24
N LEU A 450 -2.54 18.48 16.15
CA LEU A 450 -1.91 18.65 17.48
C LEU A 450 -0.48 19.20 17.43
N ASP A 451 0.18 19.10 16.28
CA ASP A 451 1.53 19.60 16.06
C ASP A 451 1.56 21.10 15.69
N ILE A 452 0.40 21.69 15.38
CA ILE A 452 0.27 23.12 15.07
C ILE A 452 -0.14 23.85 16.36
N GLU A 453 0.74 24.67 16.91
CA GLU A 453 0.44 25.55 18.07
C GLU A 453 -0.44 26.77 17.70
N LYS A 454 -1.34 26.61 16.74
CA LYS A 454 -2.35 27.61 16.33
C LYS A 454 -3.70 27.16 16.86
N ASP A 455 -4.46 28.08 17.43
CA ASP A 455 -5.89 27.86 17.63
C ASP A 455 -6.59 27.83 16.25
N ILE A 456 -7.16 26.67 15.92
CA ILE A 456 -7.86 26.41 14.65
C ILE A 456 -9.39 26.52 14.80
N THR A 457 -9.91 26.76 16.01
CA THR A 457 -11.35 26.76 16.27
C THR A 457 -12.09 27.82 15.44
N GLY A 458 -11.55 29.04 15.36
CA GLY A 458 -12.08 30.11 14.51
C GLY A 458 -12.05 29.78 13.01
N ASP A 459 -11.01 29.10 12.52
CA ASP A 459 -10.96 28.65 11.12
C ASP A 459 -12.10 27.63 10.85
N ILE A 460 -12.35 26.71 11.80
CA ILE A 460 -13.43 25.72 11.72
C ILE A 460 -14.80 26.40 11.73
N GLU A 461 -15.03 27.41 12.59
CA GLU A 461 -16.30 28.15 12.64
C GLU A 461 -16.62 28.85 11.32
N ASN A 462 -15.66 29.60 10.77
CA ASN A 462 -15.79 30.29 9.47
C ASN A 462 -16.13 29.30 8.33
N ILE A 463 -15.42 28.18 8.27
CA ILE A 463 -15.67 27.15 7.25
C ILE A 463 -17.05 26.51 7.45
N LEU A 464 -17.48 26.23 8.69
CA LEU A 464 -18.79 25.64 8.94
C LEU A 464 -19.94 26.57 8.51
N GLU A 465 -19.81 27.88 8.73
CA GLU A 465 -20.77 28.86 8.22
C GLU A 465 -20.84 28.83 6.68
N GLU A 466 -19.71 28.68 5.97
CA GLU A 466 -19.68 28.51 4.52
C GLU A 466 -20.35 27.20 4.09
N VAL A 467 -19.88 26.06 4.62
CA VAL A 467 -20.16 24.73 4.04
C VAL A 467 -21.43 24.04 4.55
N SER A 468 -21.97 24.47 5.71
CA SER A 468 -23.01 23.70 6.41
C SER A 468 -24.22 24.52 6.83
N ASN A 469 -25.36 23.84 6.96
CA ASN A 469 -26.58 24.36 7.55
C ASN A 469 -26.61 23.92 9.02
N PHE A 470 -26.73 24.88 9.94
CA PHE A 470 -26.89 24.59 11.36
C PHE A 470 -28.35 24.26 11.69
N LYS A 471 -28.58 23.07 12.24
CA LYS A 471 -29.84 22.66 12.86
C LYS A 471 -29.77 22.91 14.36
N PHE A 472 -30.67 23.77 14.82
CA PHE A 472 -30.86 24.03 16.24
C PHE A 472 -31.35 22.77 16.98
N PRO A 473 -30.94 22.58 18.25
CA PRO A 473 -31.48 21.51 19.09
C PRO A 473 -32.97 21.75 19.38
N TYR A 474 -33.79 20.70 19.33
CA TYR A 474 -35.22 20.80 19.60
C TYR A 474 -35.56 20.49 21.07
N GLY A 475 -34.83 19.57 21.70
CA GLY A 475 -34.93 19.24 23.13
C GLY A 475 -33.78 19.79 23.99
N ILE A 476 -33.99 19.82 25.31
CA ILE A 476 -33.00 20.24 26.31
C ILE A 476 -31.74 19.35 26.32
N SER A 477 -31.89 18.09 25.91
CA SER A 477 -30.81 17.10 25.76
C SER A 477 -30.09 17.16 24.41
N ASP A 478 -30.67 17.84 23.42
CA ASP A 478 -30.15 17.83 22.06
C ASP A 478 -28.99 18.83 21.91
N ARG A 479 -28.10 18.55 20.96
CA ARG A 479 -27.02 19.46 20.59
C ARG A 479 -27.28 19.98 19.19
N GLY A 480 -26.93 21.24 18.95
CA GLY A 480 -26.93 21.79 17.60
C GLY A 480 -26.00 20.97 16.69
N THR A 481 -26.45 20.70 15.47
CA THR A 481 -25.71 19.89 14.49
C THR A 481 -25.57 20.62 13.17
N TYR A 482 -24.46 20.38 12.49
CA TYR A 482 -24.16 20.91 11.17
C TYR A 482 -24.42 19.83 10.13
N GLU A 483 -25.12 20.20 9.06
CA GLU A 483 -25.38 19.35 7.89
C GLU A 483 -24.75 19.95 6.63
N LEU A 484 -24.10 19.13 5.81
CA LEU A 484 -23.47 19.61 4.57
C LEU A 484 -24.52 20.22 3.63
N LYS A 485 -24.31 21.46 3.16
CA LYS A 485 -25.18 22.08 2.16
C LYS A 485 -25.11 21.30 0.85
N THR A 486 -26.27 21.09 0.21
CA THR A 486 -26.40 20.31 -1.03
C THR A 486 -25.45 20.76 -2.14
N LYS A 487 -25.12 22.05 -2.24
CA LYS A 487 -24.15 22.58 -3.22
C LYS A 487 -22.74 21.99 -3.11
N TYR A 488 -22.36 21.42 -1.97
CA TYR A 488 -21.03 20.84 -1.76
C TYR A 488 -20.97 19.33 -1.95
N TYR A 489 -22.08 18.68 -2.29
CA TYR A 489 -22.06 17.24 -2.63
C TYR A 489 -21.23 16.98 -3.89
N ASP A 490 -21.16 17.95 -4.80
CA ASP A 490 -20.28 17.91 -5.98
C ASP A 490 -18.77 17.97 -5.65
N GLU A 491 -18.39 18.44 -4.46
CA GLU A 491 -17.00 18.52 -4.01
C GLU A 491 -16.54 17.27 -3.22
N VAL A 492 -17.44 16.31 -2.93
CA VAL A 492 -17.12 15.11 -2.15
C VAL A 492 -16.53 14.01 -3.04
N ASP A 493 -15.39 13.47 -2.61
CA ASP A 493 -14.80 12.22 -3.10
C ASP A 493 -15.15 11.06 -2.13
N PRO A 494 -15.87 10.00 -2.57
CA PRO A 494 -16.13 8.82 -1.74
C PRO A 494 -14.87 8.01 -1.37
N TRP A 495 -13.78 8.13 -2.12
CA TRP A 495 -12.46 7.54 -1.83
C TRP A 495 -11.50 8.51 -1.14
N PHE A 496 -11.99 9.64 -0.63
CA PHE A 496 -11.18 10.58 0.15
C PHE A 496 -10.47 9.87 1.31
N TYR A 497 -9.17 10.10 1.42
CA TYR A 497 -8.27 9.32 2.28
C TYR A 497 -8.70 9.20 3.75
N SER A 498 -9.43 10.16 4.33
CA SER A 498 -9.90 10.12 5.73
C SER A 498 -11.17 9.28 5.97
N LEU A 499 -11.79 8.73 4.93
CA LEU A 499 -12.98 7.90 5.03
C LEU A 499 -12.60 6.45 5.41
N SER A 500 -13.34 5.86 6.35
CA SER A 500 -13.32 4.40 6.57
C SER A 500 -14.19 3.69 5.52
N PHE A 501 -14.11 2.36 5.43
CA PHE A 501 -14.97 1.56 4.54
C PHE A 501 -16.46 1.92 4.71
N ASN A 502 -16.97 1.90 5.95
CA ASN A 502 -18.37 2.23 6.25
C ASN A 502 -18.73 3.68 5.90
N ASP A 503 -17.80 4.62 6.12
CA ASP A 503 -18.00 6.03 5.75
C ASP A 503 -18.04 6.21 4.23
N ARG A 504 -17.19 5.47 3.49
CA ARG A 504 -17.13 5.46 2.03
C ARG A 504 -18.45 4.97 1.46
N GLU A 505 -18.97 3.82 1.89
CA GLU A 505 -20.26 3.31 1.38
C GLU A 505 -21.41 4.28 1.67
N THR A 506 -21.42 4.89 2.87
CA THR A 506 -22.38 5.95 3.22
C THR A 506 -22.26 7.18 2.31
N ALA A 507 -21.03 7.60 1.98
CA ALA A 507 -20.77 8.72 1.07
C ALA A 507 -21.18 8.39 -0.37
N LYS A 508 -20.80 7.20 -0.89
CA LYS A 508 -21.21 6.69 -2.22
C LYS A 508 -22.72 6.76 -2.37
N GLN A 509 -23.48 6.20 -1.41
CA GLN A 509 -24.94 6.20 -1.46
C GLN A 509 -25.50 7.63 -1.55
N LYS A 510 -25.08 8.53 -0.65
CA LYS A 510 -25.58 9.91 -0.61
C LYS A 510 -25.24 10.71 -1.87
N ILE A 511 -24.08 10.47 -2.47
CA ILE A 511 -23.67 11.12 -3.72
C ILE A 511 -24.49 10.57 -4.90
N LYS A 512 -24.69 9.25 -4.99
CA LYS A 512 -25.55 8.64 -6.03
C LYS A 512 -27.00 9.13 -5.92
N GLU A 513 -27.55 9.19 -4.71
CA GLU A 513 -28.88 9.76 -4.45
C GLU A 513 -28.99 11.25 -4.84
N TYR A 514 -27.94 12.03 -4.61
CA TYR A 514 -27.89 13.44 -5.00
C TYR A 514 -27.87 13.59 -6.53
N ILE A 515 -27.00 12.84 -7.21
CA ILE A 515 -26.91 12.83 -8.68
C ILE A 515 -28.26 12.44 -9.30
N LEU A 516 -28.97 11.44 -8.76
CA LEU A 516 -30.28 11.02 -9.25
C LEU A 516 -31.37 12.10 -9.04
N LYS A 517 -31.29 12.88 -7.95
CA LYS A 517 -32.23 13.99 -7.67
C LYS A 517 -31.97 15.22 -8.57
N THR A 518 -30.73 15.45 -8.97
CA THR A 518 -30.32 16.59 -9.81
C THR A 518 -30.30 16.29 -11.31
N SER A 519 -30.17 15.02 -11.71
CA SER A 519 -30.28 14.59 -13.10
C SER A 519 -31.72 14.66 -13.62
N ASN A 520 -31.89 15.05 -14.89
CA ASN A 520 -33.18 14.98 -15.57
C ASN A 520 -33.62 13.53 -15.88
N ASN A 521 -32.69 12.57 -15.86
CA ASN A 521 -32.97 11.15 -16.13
C ASN A 521 -33.39 10.42 -14.85
N LYS A 522 -34.66 10.56 -14.46
CA LYS A 522 -35.23 9.87 -13.27
C LYS A 522 -35.42 8.35 -13.42
N ASN A 523 -35.03 7.77 -14.57
CA ASN A 523 -35.23 6.36 -14.90
C ASN A 523 -33.96 5.50 -14.74
N ASP A 524 -32.79 6.10 -14.48
CA ASP A 524 -31.58 5.33 -14.22
C ASP A 524 -31.60 4.77 -12.78
N ASN A 525 -31.28 3.48 -12.63
CA ASN A 525 -31.13 2.87 -11.31
C ASN A 525 -29.92 3.48 -10.58
N ILE A 526 -30.01 3.64 -9.25
CA ILE A 526 -28.94 4.18 -8.39
C ILE A 526 -27.62 3.44 -8.63
N GLU A 527 -27.68 2.12 -8.86
CA GLU A 527 -26.54 1.25 -9.11
C GLU A 527 -25.75 1.62 -10.38
N ASN A 528 -26.42 2.12 -11.42
CA ASN A 528 -25.80 2.48 -12.71
C ASN A 528 -25.02 3.81 -12.67
N ILE A 529 -25.09 4.57 -11.56
CA ILE A 529 -24.42 5.86 -11.44
C ILE A 529 -22.93 5.64 -11.16
N ILE A 530 -22.10 5.89 -12.19
CA ILE A 530 -20.64 5.90 -12.08
C ILE A 530 -20.21 7.16 -11.31
N LEU A 531 -19.43 6.96 -10.24
CA LEU A 531 -18.91 8.03 -9.39
C LEU A 531 -17.59 8.56 -9.97
N LYS A 532 -17.58 9.83 -10.35
CA LYS A 532 -16.40 10.49 -10.91
C LYS A 532 -15.45 10.97 -9.80
N PRO A 533 -14.14 10.83 -9.97
CA PRO A 533 -13.16 11.28 -8.99
C PRO A 533 -13.19 12.80 -8.84
N ARG A 534 -13.24 13.27 -7.59
CA ARG A 534 -13.16 14.70 -7.24
C ARG A 534 -11.76 15.05 -6.73
N MET A 535 -10.75 14.63 -7.50
CA MET A 535 -9.34 14.88 -7.21
C MET A 535 -8.98 16.35 -7.37
N GLU A 536 -8.03 16.81 -6.56
CA GLU A 536 -7.45 18.14 -6.72
C GLU A 536 -6.46 18.19 -7.90
N PRO A 537 -6.48 19.25 -8.73
CA PRO A 537 -5.58 19.34 -9.87
C PRO A 537 -4.13 19.51 -9.40
N ILE A 538 -3.21 18.65 -9.90
CA ILE A 538 -1.78 18.78 -9.62
C ILE A 538 -1.24 20.05 -10.26
N ASP A 539 -0.65 20.93 -9.46
CA ASP A 539 0.09 22.11 -9.92
C ASP A 539 1.35 21.67 -10.69
N PRO A 540 1.56 22.11 -11.95
CA PRO A 540 2.76 21.80 -12.72
C PRO A 540 4.09 22.14 -12.01
N SER A 541 4.11 23.20 -11.21
CA SER A 541 5.30 23.65 -10.46
C SER A 541 5.58 22.87 -9.17
N SER A 542 4.67 21.98 -8.74
CA SER A 542 4.82 21.20 -7.50
C SER A 542 5.98 20.19 -7.51
N GLY A 543 6.52 19.84 -8.69
CA GLY A 543 7.43 18.71 -8.88
C GLY A 543 6.73 17.35 -9.00
N PHE A 544 5.42 17.26 -8.78
CA PHE A 544 4.64 16.00 -8.86
C PHE A 544 3.87 15.84 -10.19
N ALA A 545 4.11 16.70 -11.18
CA ALA A 545 3.40 16.71 -12.46
C ALA A 545 3.43 15.37 -13.23
N LYS A 546 4.43 14.52 -12.97
CA LYS A 546 4.64 13.19 -13.57
C LYS A 546 3.95 12.04 -12.83
N LEU A 547 3.34 12.26 -11.66
CA LEU A 547 2.63 11.21 -10.90
C LEU A 547 1.59 10.43 -11.74
N PRO A 548 0.85 11.05 -12.68
CA PRO A 548 -0.10 10.33 -13.54
C PRO A 548 0.53 9.35 -14.55
N ASN A 549 1.86 9.32 -14.70
CA ASN A 549 2.52 8.35 -15.58
C ASN A 549 2.33 6.91 -15.09
N LEU A 550 2.07 6.72 -13.79
CA LEU A 550 1.60 5.44 -13.25
C LEU A 550 0.35 4.93 -13.97
N CYS A 551 -0.63 5.79 -14.26
CA CYS A 551 -1.84 5.42 -14.98
C CYS A 551 -1.60 5.06 -16.45
N ARG A 552 -0.43 5.42 -17.02
CA ARG A 552 -0.06 5.12 -18.42
C ARG A 552 0.72 3.82 -18.55
N SER A 553 1.13 3.22 -17.44
CA SER A 553 1.89 1.96 -17.43
C SER A 553 1.08 0.79 -18.02
N LYS A 554 1.76 -0.10 -18.76
CA LYS A 554 1.18 -1.37 -19.23
C LYS A 554 0.80 -2.29 -18.07
N VAL A 555 1.56 -2.24 -16.97
CA VAL A 555 1.25 -2.96 -15.73
C VAL A 555 0.00 -2.39 -15.06
N PHE A 556 -0.22 -1.07 -15.08
CA PHE A 556 -1.47 -0.47 -14.58
C PHE A 556 -2.70 -0.95 -15.36
N ASN A 557 -2.60 -0.95 -16.69
CA ASN A 557 -3.65 -1.51 -17.55
C ASN A 557 -3.89 -2.99 -17.28
N SER A 558 -2.83 -3.78 -17.08
CA SER A 558 -2.97 -5.18 -16.69
C SER A 558 -3.67 -5.34 -15.33
N ILE A 559 -3.37 -4.52 -14.33
CA ILE A 559 -4.05 -4.58 -13.01
C ILE A 559 -5.56 -4.37 -13.19
N VAL A 560 -5.96 -3.33 -13.92
CA VAL A 560 -7.38 -3.03 -14.20
C VAL A 560 -8.03 -4.16 -15.00
N PHE A 561 -7.40 -4.58 -16.11
CA PHE A 561 -7.90 -5.64 -16.98
C PHE A 561 -8.09 -6.96 -16.25
N TYR A 562 -7.07 -7.45 -15.54
CA TYR A 562 -7.13 -8.73 -14.82
C TYR A 562 -8.12 -8.69 -13.65
N THR A 563 -8.33 -7.53 -13.00
CA THR A 563 -9.41 -7.37 -12.00
C THR A 563 -10.78 -7.64 -12.62
N ILE A 564 -11.10 -6.95 -13.72
CA ILE A 564 -12.40 -7.07 -14.41
C ILE A 564 -12.55 -8.47 -15.03
N TRP A 565 -11.47 -9.02 -15.59
CA TRP A 565 -11.45 -10.36 -16.18
C TRP A 565 -11.74 -11.45 -15.14
N ASN A 566 -11.10 -11.42 -13.97
CA ASN A 566 -11.33 -12.43 -12.94
C ASN A 566 -12.76 -12.33 -12.36
N ILE A 567 -13.28 -11.12 -12.19
CA ILE A 567 -14.69 -10.87 -11.80
C ILE A 567 -15.69 -11.42 -12.83
N THR A 568 -15.46 -11.20 -14.13
CA THR A 568 -16.40 -11.61 -15.18
C THR A 568 -16.31 -13.10 -15.51
N LYS A 569 -15.12 -13.71 -15.40
CA LYS A 569 -14.87 -15.14 -15.61
C LYS A 569 -15.66 -16.05 -14.68
N GLU A 570 -15.96 -15.63 -13.45
CA GLU A 570 -16.80 -16.42 -12.53
C GLU A 570 -18.28 -16.44 -12.91
N LYS A 571 -18.78 -15.41 -13.61
CA LYS A 571 -20.18 -15.36 -14.04
C LYS A 571 -20.50 -16.28 -15.23
N SER A 572 -19.49 -16.90 -15.86
CA SER A 572 -19.62 -17.53 -17.18
C SER A 572 -19.51 -19.06 -17.23
N LYS A 573 -19.42 -19.75 -16.08
CA LYS A 573 -19.38 -21.23 -16.01
C LYS A 573 -20.18 -21.78 -14.82
N ASP A 574 -20.73 -22.98 -15.01
CA ASP A 574 -21.78 -23.59 -14.19
C ASP A 574 -21.55 -23.54 -12.67
N ALA A 575 -22.61 -23.22 -11.94
CA ALA A 575 -22.55 -22.54 -10.65
C ALA A 575 -22.35 -23.43 -9.40
N GLU A 576 -21.92 -24.69 -9.54
CA GLU A 576 -22.03 -25.69 -8.46
C GLU A 576 -20.72 -26.09 -7.74
N ALA A 577 -19.53 -25.63 -8.16
CA ALA A 577 -18.28 -26.09 -7.54
C ALA A 577 -17.10 -25.09 -7.48
N LYS A 578 -17.37 -23.78 -7.39
CA LYS A 578 -16.31 -22.77 -7.16
C LYS A 578 -16.71 -21.80 -6.06
N GLU A 579 -15.78 -21.54 -5.15
CA GLU A 579 -15.91 -20.47 -4.15
C GLU A 579 -16.16 -19.15 -4.87
N LYS A 580 -17.33 -18.54 -4.67
CA LYS A 580 -17.66 -17.23 -5.23
C LYS A 580 -16.68 -16.20 -4.69
N ILE A 581 -16.17 -15.30 -5.53
CA ILE A 581 -15.44 -14.11 -5.05
C ILE A 581 -16.35 -13.34 -4.06
N ALA A 582 -15.94 -13.26 -2.80
CA ALA A 582 -16.49 -12.29 -1.87
C ALA A 582 -16.12 -10.87 -2.31
N ASN A 583 -17.04 -9.92 -2.12
CA ASN A 583 -16.86 -8.48 -2.39
C ASN A 583 -16.58 -8.10 -3.87
N VAL A 584 -17.20 -8.81 -4.83
CA VAL A 584 -17.16 -8.47 -6.27
C VAL A 584 -17.49 -7.00 -6.55
N THR A 585 -18.47 -6.43 -5.83
CA THR A 585 -18.90 -5.04 -6.00
C THR A 585 -17.80 -4.05 -5.67
N ASP A 586 -17.06 -4.28 -4.58
CA ASP A 586 -16.01 -3.37 -4.12
C ASP A 586 -14.83 -3.38 -5.08
N LEU A 587 -14.39 -4.58 -5.51
CA LEU A 587 -13.33 -4.75 -6.50
C LEU A 587 -13.68 -4.10 -7.86
N LEU A 588 -14.94 -4.20 -8.28
CA LEU A 588 -15.42 -3.57 -9.52
C LEU A 588 -15.50 -2.05 -9.39
N ASP A 589 -16.03 -1.54 -8.28
CA ASP A 589 -16.06 -0.11 -7.96
C ASP A 589 -14.64 0.48 -7.94
N GLU A 590 -13.68 -0.22 -7.33
CA GLU A 590 -12.28 0.21 -7.21
C GLU A 590 -11.54 0.16 -8.56
N ALA A 591 -11.73 -0.89 -9.38
CA ALA A 591 -11.20 -0.94 -10.74
C ALA A 591 -11.80 0.15 -11.65
N THR A 592 -13.11 0.40 -11.55
CA THR A 592 -13.80 1.46 -12.31
C THR A 592 -13.32 2.85 -11.88
N TYR A 593 -13.10 3.05 -10.58
CA TYR A 593 -12.56 4.31 -10.06
C TYR A 593 -11.13 4.58 -10.54
N LEU A 594 -10.28 3.54 -10.65
CA LEU A 594 -8.95 3.65 -11.25
C LEU A 594 -8.98 4.05 -12.74
N ILE A 595 -9.95 3.53 -13.52
CA ILE A 595 -10.18 3.94 -14.92
C ILE A 595 -10.55 5.43 -14.98
N GLU A 596 -11.51 5.88 -14.17
CA GLU A 596 -11.94 7.28 -14.14
C GLU A 596 -10.82 8.22 -13.65
N ILE A 597 -9.97 7.79 -12.71
CA ILE A 597 -8.76 8.54 -12.29
C ILE A 597 -7.82 8.73 -13.48
N ALA A 598 -7.53 7.67 -14.24
CA ALA A 598 -6.65 7.74 -15.40
C ALA A 598 -7.19 8.70 -16.47
N ILE A 599 -8.49 8.59 -16.78
CA ILE A 599 -9.17 9.46 -17.76
C ILE A 599 -9.18 10.93 -17.31
N GLU A 600 -9.46 11.22 -16.03
CA GLU A 600 -9.51 12.59 -15.54
C GLU A 600 -8.12 13.24 -15.46
N GLU A 601 -7.07 12.46 -15.17
CA GLU A 601 -5.69 12.95 -15.26
C GLU A 601 -5.26 13.26 -16.69
N GLU A 602 -5.69 12.49 -17.70
CA GLU A 602 -5.40 12.82 -19.09
C GLU A 602 -6.10 14.11 -19.53
N LYS A 603 -7.36 14.31 -19.14
CA LYS A 603 -8.06 15.59 -19.36
C LYS A 603 -7.35 16.74 -18.67
N ARG A 604 -6.86 16.54 -17.43
CA ARG A 604 -6.08 17.56 -16.70
C ARG A 604 -4.80 17.91 -17.46
N CYS A 605 -3.97 16.92 -17.80
CA CYS A 605 -2.72 17.13 -18.54
C CYS A 605 -2.94 17.82 -19.89
N ALA A 606 -4.00 17.46 -20.61
CA ALA A 606 -4.39 18.13 -21.86
C ALA A 606 -4.82 19.58 -21.64
N LYS A 607 -5.64 19.86 -20.60
CA LYS A 607 -6.11 21.21 -20.26
C LYS A 607 -5.00 22.13 -19.77
N THR A 608 -4.03 21.62 -19.01
CA THR A 608 -2.89 22.40 -18.52
C THR A 608 -1.71 22.43 -19.48
N ASN A 609 -1.74 21.63 -20.56
CA ASN A 609 -0.66 21.45 -21.53
C ASN A 609 0.68 21.01 -20.87
N THR A 610 0.60 20.13 -19.86
CA THR A 610 1.77 19.70 -19.06
C THR A 610 1.73 18.19 -18.83
N ASN A 611 2.90 17.53 -18.88
CA ASN A 611 3.03 16.07 -18.82
C ASN A 611 2.09 15.36 -19.81
N LEU A 612 2.07 15.84 -21.07
CA LEU A 612 1.37 15.16 -22.18
C LEU A 612 2.01 13.79 -22.44
N PRO A 613 1.25 12.79 -22.90
CA PRO A 613 1.80 11.51 -23.31
C PRO A 613 2.72 11.70 -24.52
N VAL A 614 3.92 11.14 -24.45
CA VAL A 614 4.89 11.13 -25.56
C VAL A 614 4.66 9.84 -26.36
N GLY A 615 4.70 9.91 -27.69
CA GLY A 615 4.73 8.71 -28.55
C GLY A 615 3.54 7.75 -28.42
N ASN A 616 2.31 8.27 -28.41
CA ASN A 616 1.06 7.50 -28.23
C ASN A 616 0.90 6.78 -26.87
N GLU A 617 1.75 7.00 -25.87
CA GLU A 617 1.68 6.30 -24.57
C GLU A 617 0.60 6.86 -23.62
N SER A 618 -0.66 6.98 -24.08
CA SER A 618 -1.81 7.31 -23.24
C SER A 618 -2.40 6.05 -22.59
N PHE A 619 -3.10 6.22 -21.47
CA PHE A 619 -3.87 5.14 -20.83
C PHE A 619 -4.85 4.51 -21.82
N ILE A 620 -5.62 5.34 -22.54
CA ILE A 620 -6.61 4.91 -23.54
C ILE A 620 -5.94 4.19 -24.72
N TRP A 621 -4.78 4.66 -25.18
CA TRP A 621 -4.05 4.00 -26.26
C TRP A 621 -3.48 2.66 -25.83
N ASN A 622 -2.82 2.59 -24.67
CA ASN A 622 -2.35 1.32 -24.11
C ASN A 622 -3.54 0.37 -23.85
N ALA A 623 -4.70 0.86 -23.41
CA ALA A 623 -5.87 0.02 -23.16
C ALA A 623 -6.53 -0.52 -24.45
N THR A 624 -6.24 0.09 -25.61
CA THR A 624 -6.74 -0.35 -26.92
C THR A 624 -5.73 -1.17 -27.73
N HIS A 625 -4.42 -1.07 -27.42
CA HIS A 625 -3.33 -1.72 -28.16
C HIS A 625 -2.59 -2.81 -27.38
N GLN A 626 -2.79 -2.92 -26.06
CA GLN A 626 -2.16 -3.96 -25.25
C GLN A 626 -2.87 -5.30 -25.43
N GLU A 627 -2.13 -6.27 -25.94
CA GLU A 627 -2.57 -7.66 -26.03
C GLU A 627 -2.40 -8.38 -24.68
N PHE A 628 -3.35 -9.25 -24.33
CA PHE A 628 -3.35 -10.00 -23.08
C PHE A 628 -3.34 -11.51 -23.35
N ASN A 629 -2.28 -12.19 -22.90
CA ASN A 629 -2.14 -13.64 -23.02
C ASN A 629 -3.02 -14.37 -21.99
N ILE A 630 -4.30 -14.55 -22.34
CA ILE A 630 -5.22 -15.34 -21.53
C ILE A 630 -4.92 -16.82 -21.77
N GLU A 631 -4.32 -17.51 -20.78
CA GLU A 631 -4.21 -18.97 -20.77
C GLU A 631 -5.63 -19.60 -20.79
N SER A 632 -6.16 -19.85 -21.99
CA SER A 632 -7.30 -20.71 -22.16
C SER A 632 -6.87 -22.11 -21.76
N LYS A 633 -7.38 -22.62 -20.64
CA LYS A 633 -7.41 -24.07 -20.40
C LYS A 633 -8.33 -24.69 -21.45
N THR A 634 -7.77 -25.00 -22.60
CA THR A 634 -8.29 -26.04 -23.49
C THR A 634 -8.51 -27.27 -22.64
N MET A 635 -9.70 -27.89 -22.71
CA MET A 635 -9.88 -29.22 -22.15
C MET A 635 -8.84 -30.14 -22.79
N ASP A 636 -8.19 -30.97 -21.99
CA ASP A 636 -7.38 -32.06 -22.53
C ASP A 636 -8.28 -32.95 -23.39
N SER A 637 -8.11 -32.89 -24.72
CA SER A 637 -8.74 -33.80 -25.68
C SER A 637 -8.13 -35.21 -25.64
N LYS A 638 -7.76 -35.66 -24.42
CA LYS A 638 -7.27 -36.98 -24.07
C LYS A 638 -8.21 -37.68 -23.09
N ILE A 639 -9.52 -37.49 -23.26
CA ILE A 639 -10.45 -38.57 -22.93
C ILE A 639 -10.21 -39.65 -23.99
N LYS A 640 -9.43 -40.67 -23.65
CA LYS A 640 -9.47 -41.95 -24.37
C LYS A 640 -10.86 -42.53 -24.16
N LEU A 641 -11.75 -42.32 -25.13
CA LEU A 641 -12.92 -43.15 -25.29
C LEU A 641 -12.41 -44.52 -25.76
N THR A 642 -12.32 -45.46 -24.82
CA THR A 642 -12.25 -46.89 -25.15
C THR A 642 -13.65 -47.29 -25.59
N PHE A 643 -13.85 -47.35 -26.90
CA PHE A 643 -14.91 -48.15 -27.47
C PHE A 643 -14.37 -49.57 -27.61
N ASP A 644 -15.11 -50.55 -27.10
CA ASP A 644 -14.78 -51.96 -27.32
C ASP A 644 -14.92 -52.27 -28.82
N GLU A 645 -13.96 -53.05 -29.34
CA GLU A 645 -13.88 -53.38 -30.76
C GLU A 645 -14.96 -54.39 -31.14
N GLU A 646 -15.76 -54.11 -32.17
CA GLU A 646 -16.28 -55.17 -33.03
C GLU A 646 -16.43 -54.68 -34.49
N GLU A 647 -15.69 -55.38 -35.36
CA GLU A 647 -15.80 -55.51 -36.82
C GLU A 647 -15.75 -54.25 -37.73
N ILE A 648 -14.54 -54.01 -38.25
CA ILE A 648 -14.34 -53.40 -39.58
C ILE A 648 -14.57 -54.49 -40.64
N SER A 649 -15.46 -54.24 -41.61
CA SER A 649 -15.24 -54.72 -42.98
C SER A 649 -15.81 -53.74 -44.02
N ASP A 650 -14.89 -53.21 -44.82
CA ASP A 650 -14.96 -52.85 -46.24
C ASP A 650 -16.26 -52.27 -46.84
N ILE A 651 -16.12 -51.07 -47.46
CA ILE A 651 -16.10 -50.93 -48.93
C ILE A 651 -15.83 -49.46 -49.31
N GLU A 652 -14.84 -49.23 -50.17
CA GLU A 652 -14.66 -47.97 -50.91
C GLU A 652 -15.65 -47.90 -52.08
N GLY A 653 -16.28 -46.76 -52.37
CA GLY A 653 -17.08 -46.64 -53.60
C GLY A 653 -17.90 -45.37 -53.80
N ALA A 654 -17.31 -44.42 -54.54
CA ALA A 654 -17.90 -43.41 -55.41
C ALA A 654 -19.44 -43.25 -55.53
N GLY A 655 -19.90 -42.00 -55.60
CA GLY A 655 -21.17 -41.67 -56.27
C GLY A 655 -21.88 -40.39 -55.82
N ASN A 656 -21.49 -39.23 -56.37
CA ASN A 656 -22.41 -38.08 -56.42
C ASN A 656 -23.40 -38.29 -57.59
N SER A 657 -24.70 -38.31 -57.31
CA SER A 657 -25.73 -37.87 -58.26
C SER A 657 -27.05 -37.56 -57.55
N GLU A 658 -27.75 -36.55 -58.04
CA GLU A 658 -28.94 -35.94 -57.45
C GLU A 658 -30.26 -36.67 -57.81
N ASP A 659 -31.36 -36.18 -57.24
CA ASP A 659 -32.74 -36.15 -57.76
C ASP A 659 -33.76 -37.30 -57.56
N THR A 660 -34.49 -37.18 -56.45
CA THR A 660 -35.97 -37.02 -56.33
C THR A 660 -37.00 -38.11 -56.77
N LYS A 661 -38.14 -38.07 -56.03
CA LYS A 661 -39.49 -38.69 -56.25
C LYS A 661 -39.66 -40.10 -55.68
N THR A 662 -40.57 -40.39 -54.72
CA THR A 662 -42.04 -40.20 -54.57
C THR A 662 -42.89 -41.14 -55.44
N GLU A 663 -43.52 -42.13 -54.80
CA GLU A 663 -44.85 -42.78 -55.02
C GLU A 663 -44.86 -44.02 -54.09
N GLU A 664 -45.77 -44.11 -53.10
CA GLU A 664 -47.11 -44.73 -53.16
C GLU A 664 -47.08 -46.27 -53.37
N ASP A 665 -47.38 -47.06 -52.33
CA ASP A 665 -48.65 -47.81 -52.22
C ASP A 665 -48.70 -48.76 -51.00
N ASP A 666 -49.89 -48.82 -50.37
CA ASP A 666 -50.30 -49.77 -49.31
C ASP A 666 -50.97 -51.01 -49.95
N PRO A 667 -51.05 -52.18 -49.29
CA PRO A 667 -52.36 -52.54 -48.73
C PRO A 667 -52.37 -53.44 -47.46
N MET A 668 -53.38 -53.20 -46.59
CA MET A 668 -54.32 -54.14 -45.91
C MET A 668 -53.86 -55.60 -45.62
N ASN A 669 -54.17 -56.25 -44.48
CA ASN A 669 -55.35 -56.12 -43.60
C ASN A 669 -55.19 -56.92 -42.27
N GLU A 670 -56.17 -56.80 -41.34
CA GLU A 670 -56.49 -57.71 -40.19
C GLU A 670 -55.43 -57.78 -39.04
N GLU A 671 -55.72 -57.91 -37.73
CA GLU A 671 -56.92 -57.95 -36.84
C GLU A 671 -56.43 -57.54 -35.40
N ASP A 672 -57.17 -57.17 -34.35
CA ASP A 672 -58.61 -57.02 -34.05
C ASP A 672 -58.82 -55.98 -32.88
N SER A 673 -60.05 -55.88 -32.35
CA SER A 673 -60.65 -55.15 -31.21
C SER A 673 -59.95 -55.21 -29.81
N GLY A 674 -60.30 -54.36 -28.82
CA GLY A 674 -61.32 -53.29 -28.79
C GLY A 674 -61.48 -52.52 -27.45
N THR A 675 -62.53 -51.68 -27.42
CA THR A 675 -63.21 -50.93 -26.33
C THR A 675 -63.28 -51.61 -24.94
N MET A 676 -63.47 -50.96 -23.76
CA MET A 676 -64.39 -49.88 -23.30
C MET A 676 -63.91 -49.42 -21.88
N GLU A 677 -63.92 -48.15 -21.40
CA GLU A 677 -65.04 -47.27 -20.95
C GLU A 677 -65.17 -47.18 -19.39
N ILE A 678 -65.91 -46.17 -18.88
CA ILE A 678 -66.50 -46.00 -17.52
C ILE A 678 -65.72 -45.19 -16.42
N GLU A 679 -66.01 -43.89 -16.39
CA GLU A 679 -66.57 -43.08 -15.28
C GLU A 679 -65.99 -42.97 -13.83
N THR A 680 -65.84 -41.68 -13.42
CA THR A 680 -66.39 -41.01 -12.21
C THR A 680 -65.64 -40.79 -10.87
N THR A 681 -65.71 -39.50 -10.47
CA THR A 681 -66.00 -38.91 -9.14
C THR A 681 -64.92 -38.58 -8.08
N LYS A 682 -64.96 -37.28 -7.68
CA LYS A 682 -64.81 -36.71 -6.31
C LYS A 682 -63.40 -36.74 -5.66
N GLU A 683 -63.01 -35.82 -4.76
CA GLU A 683 -63.67 -34.62 -4.19
C GLU A 683 -62.62 -33.52 -3.84
N LYS A 684 -63.05 -32.37 -3.30
CA LYS A 684 -62.21 -31.22 -2.92
C LYS A 684 -61.64 -31.37 -1.49
N ASP A 685 -60.63 -30.56 -1.13
CA ASP A 685 -60.85 -29.49 -0.13
C ASP A 685 -59.67 -28.51 0.09
N GLU A 686 -59.98 -27.41 0.78
CA GLU A 686 -59.09 -26.32 1.20
C GLU A 686 -58.63 -26.51 2.69
N LYS A 687 -57.93 -25.63 3.44
CA LYS A 687 -57.54 -24.21 3.26
C LYS A 687 -56.37 -23.81 4.20
N GLU A 688 -56.15 -22.50 4.32
CA GLU A 688 -55.59 -21.70 5.45
C GLU A 688 -55.57 -22.40 6.84
N ASN A 689 -54.63 -22.14 7.76
CA ASN A 689 -54.51 -20.82 8.43
C ASN A 689 -53.31 -20.65 9.40
N SER A 690 -52.93 -19.39 9.61
CA SER A 690 -52.49 -18.70 10.85
C SER A 690 -51.39 -19.24 11.82
N LEU A 691 -50.44 -18.34 12.11
CA LEU A 691 -49.88 -17.98 13.44
C LEU A 691 -49.40 -19.07 14.42
N LYS A 692 -48.09 -19.06 14.69
CA LYS A 692 -47.54 -18.71 16.02
C LYS A 692 -46.11 -18.21 15.96
#